data_AF-A0A838YP21-F1
#
_entry.id   AF-A0A838YP21-F1
#
_cell.length_a   1.000
_cell.length_b   1.000
_cell.length_c   1.000
_cell.angle_alpha   90.00
_cell.angle_beta   90.00
_cell.angle_gamma   90.00
#
_symmetry.space_group_name_H-M   'P 1'
#
loop_
_entity.id
_entity.type
_entity.pdbx_description
1 polymer ?
#
loop_
_entity_poly.entity_id
_entity_poly.type
_entity_poly.pdbx_seq_one_letter_code
_entity_poly.pdbx_strand_id
1 'polypeptide(L)'
;MKYILPLIINRRRTNYLDLKNRISQECESFVIELPQMDNPFTILSIDKSKSMQALISHASDIPIHHIHFSVSFDETDSRFIIRLSTSVDSVITKEDSEEENDWKNPVKNQVKTQKKATQEHSTFVAGQIKYTCFDNASEFNIIGSYIDHVPEESIENDWIRCQFVFESSHKEYQSELHFYLAHGSCFHHFGLDFGSESSQLKVSSYQPIGHHYQRKTKSKNLFEMVKDFKGMTESNHDFIQHEPNTDFIKSIFFLKKKLSNFSLKDKFIHNDDELKYLVQKNELNSTLTSQFHQLSNLKLAHKHGEILRFMDFQSIQGERVRSLSLDDLKNQAYSTILKSFIEATLQNVIDEDSRNNYIRFTILVPNIYSIHEVANTKAVINDIFNKLQQTPGYEGQIRAWEVVTVSESDAAFLGYFDQGMHHINPNKYYIIIDCGKGTTDFSIIQTSSNNAKKIKSLYRNGFAGAGNLISYAFFEAMIDFVIKNADNPAETKAFFQAIEKSEKAQMNLIFEKLESLKFQYSNKSNTTQRVVENNWNNAKSGDTTLKNLANSEITATVHNLALLLEKVDGFYDWGGYIENACEAITANIIENIKGVINNIDKNISCDGILLTGRGFLFNPLLEKLKGRLTTELAFAPDLIKMPDEASQLKAICLDGIFTNGYVIHPELVGFPIHISTKKQTQVSDGSKPKFPAFFDFILRLANMQDNYDETKNSYRIDKLDSLKFLIGNTLYTVADNIFYDNKWVESVDLIFTKDGFFARNIDKDNKIIGYSNLIQNSAIDNVTLQYLIPSLFPAKIDTDYIQALKQEVPEPDEELATLISLLPD
;
A
#
# COMPACT_ATOMS: atom_id res chain seq x y z
N MET A 1 10.09 -27.38 -1.45
CA MET A 1 10.08 -28.15 -0.20
C MET A 1 10.79 -27.36 0.87
N LYS A 2 10.05 -26.91 1.88
CA LYS A 2 10.58 -26.07 2.95
C LYS A 2 9.72 -26.21 4.23
N TYR A 3 10.33 -25.94 5.38
CA TYR A 3 9.60 -25.61 6.60
C TYR A 3 9.62 -24.09 6.80
N ILE A 4 8.59 -23.53 7.43
CA ILE A 4 8.46 -22.08 7.65
C ILE A 4 8.41 -21.84 9.15
N LEU A 5 9.45 -21.19 9.66
CA LEU A 5 9.60 -20.85 11.08
C LEU A 5 9.22 -19.38 11.30
N PRO A 6 8.11 -19.08 12.01
CA PRO A 6 7.78 -17.72 12.38
C PRO A 6 8.72 -17.20 13.47
N LEU A 7 9.34 -16.05 13.24
CA LEU A 7 10.20 -15.38 14.22
C LEU A 7 9.96 -13.87 14.20
N ILE A 8 10.24 -13.21 15.32
CA ILE A 8 10.12 -11.76 15.48
C ILE A 8 11.53 -11.17 15.65
N ILE A 9 11.92 -10.30 14.72
CA ILE A 9 13.21 -9.62 14.67
C ILE A 9 13.10 -8.28 15.38
N ASN A 10 14.06 -8.00 16.27
CA ASN A 10 14.18 -6.73 16.99
C ASN A 10 12.87 -6.25 17.68
N ARG A 11 12.00 -7.18 18.12
CA ARG A 11 10.64 -6.91 18.66
C ARG A 11 9.76 -6.02 17.77
N ARG A 12 10.06 -5.95 16.46
CA ARG A 12 9.43 -5.00 15.54
C ARG A 12 8.87 -5.66 14.30
N ARG A 13 9.42 -6.79 13.85
CA ARG A 13 9.06 -7.37 12.56
C ARG A 13 8.85 -8.85 12.67
N THR A 14 7.70 -9.33 12.22
CA THR A 14 7.51 -10.76 11.94
C THR A 14 8.24 -11.12 10.64
N ASN A 15 9.05 -12.18 10.69
CA ASN A 15 9.72 -12.80 9.54
C ASN A 15 9.31 -14.28 9.50
N TYR A 16 8.93 -14.75 8.31
CA TYR A 16 8.64 -16.16 8.06
C TYR A 16 9.88 -16.79 7.42
N LEU A 17 10.70 -17.46 8.23
CA LEU A 17 11.98 -18.00 7.80
C LEU A 17 11.78 -19.33 7.06
N ASP A 18 12.15 -19.36 5.79
CA ASP A 18 12.15 -20.59 5.00
C ASP A 18 13.39 -21.44 5.33
N LEU A 19 13.18 -22.60 5.95
CA LEU A 19 14.20 -23.64 6.12
C LEU A 19 14.16 -24.58 4.91
N LYS A 20 15.22 -24.56 4.10
CA LYS A 20 15.30 -25.26 2.80
C LYS A 20 16.36 -26.37 2.85
N ASN A 21 16.17 -27.43 2.06
CA ASN A 21 17.15 -28.54 1.94
C ASN A 21 18.43 -28.15 1.17
N ARG A 22 18.52 -26.92 0.67
CA ARG A 22 19.73 -26.34 0.07
C ARG A 22 19.83 -24.91 0.59
N ILE A 23 21.00 -24.54 1.12
CA ILE A 23 21.27 -23.16 1.53
C ILE A 23 21.09 -22.26 0.31
N SER A 24 20.25 -21.24 0.44
CA SER A 24 20.21 -20.13 -0.50
C SER A 24 21.54 -19.39 -0.46
N GLN A 25 22.13 -19.07 -1.61
CA GLN A 25 23.33 -18.22 -1.64
C GLN A 25 23.07 -16.79 -1.15
N GLU A 26 21.81 -16.35 -1.20
CA GLU A 26 21.40 -15.06 -0.65
C GLU A 26 20.95 -15.21 0.80
N CYS A 27 21.64 -14.50 1.71
CA CYS A 27 21.32 -14.42 3.14
C CYS A 27 20.55 -13.12 3.41
N GLU A 28 19.45 -13.22 4.17
CA GLU A 28 18.70 -12.03 4.57
C GLU A 28 19.46 -11.26 5.65
N SER A 29 19.60 -9.96 5.44
CA SER A 29 20.28 -9.05 6.35
C SER A 29 19.29 -8.11 7.05
N PHE A 30 19.53 -7.85 8.34
CA PHE A 30 18.73 -6.93 9.16
C PHE A 30 19.65 -5.96 9.88
N VAL A 31 19.17 -4.75 10.11
CA VAL A 31 19.88 -3.76 10.92
C VAL A 31 19.22 -3.72 12.30
N ILE A 32 19.99 -4.07 13.33
CA ILE A 32 19.61 -3.97 14.74
C ILE A 32 20.15 -2.66 15.28
N GLU A 33 19.22 -1.76 15.58
CA GLU A 33 19.49 -0.49 16.26
C GLU A 33 19.85 -0.78 17.71
N LEU A 34 21.08 -0.45 18.11
CA LEU A 34 21.55 -0.71 19.47
C LEU A 34 21.02 0.37 20.43
N PRO A 35 20.40 -0.01 21.57
CA PRO A 35 19.85 0.93 22.53
C PRO A 35 20.95 1.69 23.27
N GLN A 36 20.67 2.92 23.68
CA GLN A 36 21.69 3.82 24.26
C GLN A 36 21.64 3.97 25.78
N MET A 37 20.73 3.24 26.44
CA MET A 37 20.55 3.22 27.89
C MET A 37 20.38 1.78 28.31
N ASP A 38 21.32 1.22 29.10
CA ASP A 38 21.36 -0.01 29.94
C ASP A 38 20.38 -1.17 29.68
N ASN A 39 19.80 -1.27 28.50
CA ASN A 39 18.73 -2.20 28.20
C ASN A 39 19.26 -3.30 27.28
N PRO A 40 18.96 -4.56 27.61
CA PRO A 40 19.11 -5.63 26.66
C PRO A 40 18.29 -5.33 25.38
N PHE A 41 18.88 -5.56 24.22
CA PHE A 41 18.19 -5.53 22.93
C PHE A 41 17.93 -6.95 22.45
N THR A 42 16.82 -7.16 21.76
CA THR A 42 16.49 -8.46 21.20
C THR A 42 17.02 -8.53 19.78
N ILE A 43 17.79 -9.56 19.47
CA ILE A 43 18.14 -9.90 18.08
C ILE A 43 16.90 -10.51 17.42
N LEU A 44 16.44 -11.61 18.00
CA LEU A 44 15.26 -12.35 17.55
C LEU A 44 14.54 -13.04 18.71
N SER A 45 13.28 -13.37 18.46
CA SER A 45 12.39 -14.08 19.38
C SER A 45 11.48 -15.03 18.61
N ILE A 46 11.18 -16.18 19.18
CA ILE A 46 10.28 -17.20 18.63
C ILE A 46 9.23 -17.50 19.68
N ASP A 47 7.96 -17.31 19.31
CA ASP A 47 6.80 -17.60 20.15
C ASP A 47 6.47 -19.10 20.05
N LYS A 48 6.67 -19.85 21.14
CA LYS A 48 6.48 -21.31 21.17
C LYS A 48 5.01 -21.74 21.16
N SER A 49 4.07 -20.80 21.33
CA SER A 49 2.64 -21.07 21.11
C SER A 49 2.31 -21.31 19.62
N LYS A 50 3.23 -20.96 18.71
CA LYS A 50 3.06 -21.12 17.27
C LYS A 50 3.52 -22.50 16.78
N SER A 51 3.30 -22.75 15.49
CA SER A 51 3.71 -23.95 14.77
C SER A 51 4.67 -23.58 13.64
N MET A 52 5.67 -24.43 13.42
CA MET A 52 6.51 -24.42 12.24
C MET A 52 5.78 -25.15 11.11
N GLN A 53 5.46 -24.43 10.04
CA GLN A 53 4.61 -24.95 8.97
C GLN A 53 5.42 -25.78 7.98
N ALA A 54 4.84 -26.85 7.45
CA ALA A 54 5.43 -27.62 6.36
C ALA A 54 4.87 -27.21 4.98
N LEU A 55 5.74 -27.23 3.97
CA LEU A 55 5.41 -27.25 2.53
C LEU A 55 6.11 -28.43 1.88
N ILE A 56 5.77 -29.62 2.38
CA ILE A 56 6.35 -30.91 2.00
C ILE A 56 5.22 -31.94 2.05
N SER A 57 5.01 -32.67 0.95
CA SER A 57 4.01 -33.74 0.92
C SER A 57 4.32 -34.81 1.97
N HIS A 58 3.26 -35.26 2.64
CA HIS A 58 3.23 -36.21 3.75
C HIS A 58 3.91 -35.78 5.06
N ALA A 59 4.36 -34.53 5.16
CA ALA A 59 4.79 -33.93 6.42
C ALA A 59 3.62 -33.29 7.17
N SER A 60 3.79 -33.08 8.47
CA SER A 60 2.85 -32.35 9.33
C SER A 60 3.48 -31.04 9.82
N ASP A 61 2.64 -30.08 10.17
CA ASP A 61 3.08 -28.91 10.92
C ASP A 61 3.61 -29.33 12.30
N ILE A 62 4.67 -28.68 12.77
CA ILE A 62 5.36 -29.03 14.01
C ILE A 62 5.09 -27.93 15.04
N PRO A 63 4.37 -28.22 16.13
CA PRO A 63 4.20 -27.26 17.21
C PRO A 63 5.55 -26.83 17.78
N ILE A 64 5.82 -25.54 17.88
CA ILE A 64 7.15 -25.04 18.28
C ILE A 64 7.46 -25.37 19.74
N HIS A 65 6.45 -25.53 20.60
CA HIS A 65 6.66 -26.01 21.97
C HIS A 65 7.21 -27.45 22.04
N HIS A 66 7.12 -28.24 20.97
CA HIS A 66 7.79 -29.56 20.84
C HIS A 66 9.23 -29.46 20.30
N ILE A 67 9.68 -28.26 19.92
CA ILE A 67 11.02 -28.02 19.41
C ILE A 67 11.91 -27.57 20.56
N HIS A 68 13.02 -28.28 20.72
CA HIS A 68 14.11 -27.89 21.59
C HIS A 68 15.15 -27.10 20.79
N PHE A 69 15.57 -25.96 21.33
CA PHE A 69 16.53 -25.07 20.69
C PHE A 69 17.89 -25.18 21.38
N SER A 70 18.83 -25.86 20.72
CA SER A 70 20.21 -25.91 21.18
C SER A 70 21.04 -24.88 20.43
N VAL A 71 21.79 -24.06 21.18
CA VAL A 71 22.56 -22.95 20.62
C VAL A 71 24.04 -23.14 20.93
N SER A 72 24.88 -23.05 19.91
CA SER A 72 26.33 -22.89 20.04
C SER A 72 26.79 -21.62 19.32
N PHE A 73 27.90 -21.04 19.76
CA PHE A 73 28.48 -19.84 19.15
C PHE A 73 29.88 -20.14 18.61
N ASP A 74 30.12 -19.79 17.36
CA ASP A 74 31.44 -19.77 16.73
C ASP A 74 31.98 -18.34 16.76
N GLU A 75 32.97 -18.11 17.63
CA GLU A 75 33.61 -16.79 17.80
C GLU A 75 34.37 -16.34 16.55
N THR A 76 34.88 -17.28 15.74
CA THR A 76 35.74 -16.94 14.58
C THR A 76 34.96 -16.28 13.45
N ASP A 77 33.67 -16.63 13.32
CA ASP A 77 32.76 -16.07 12.32
C ASP A 77 31.56 -15.37 12.97
N SER A 78 31.62 -15.03 14.27
CA SER A 78 30.54 -14.39 15.02
C SER A 78 29.16 -15.02 14.73
N ARG A 79 29.09 -16.35 14.76
CA ARG A 79 27.95 -17.13 14.24
C ARG A 79 27.29 -17.96 15.33
N PHE A 80 26.00 -17.73 15.55
CA PHE A 80 25.13 -18.65 16.28
C PHE A 80 24.71 -19.80 15.37
N ILE A 81 24.89 -21.03 15.84
CA ILE A 81 24.33 -22.23 15.23
C ILE A 81 23.18 -22.69 16.14
N ILE A 82 21.96 -22.56 15.63
CA ILE A 82 20.71 -22.86 16.32
C ILE A 82 20.17 -24.17 15.73
N ARG A 83 20.32 -25.25 16.48
CA ARG A 83 19.81 -26.58 16.08
C ARG A 83 18.45 -26.82 16.71
N LEU A 84 17.48 -27.10 15.85
CA LEU A 84 16.10 -27.41 16.17
C LEU A 84 15.96 -28.94 16.18
N SER A 85 15.62 -29.51 17.33
CA SER A 85 15.33 -30.95 17.45
C SER A 85 13.92 -31.17 17.99
N THR A 86 13.18 -32.11 17.40
CA THR A 86 11.95 -32.61 18.00
C THR A 86 12.32 -33.65 19.04
N SER A 87 11.87 -33.48 20.28
CA SER A 87 12.15 -34.44 21.35
C SER A 87 11.62 -35.84 20.97
N VAL A 88 12.49 -36.85 20.94
CA VAL A 88 12.15 -38.25 20.61
C VAL A 88 11.52 -38.99 21.80
N ASP A 89 11.61 -38.45 23.02
CA ASP A 89 11.06 -39.08 24.23
C ASP A 89 9.73 -38.45 24.63
N SER A 90 8.65 -38.86 23.95
CA SER A 90 7.31 -38.70 24.53
C SER A 90 7.14 -39.71 25.66
N VAL A 91 7.41 -39.26 26.89
CA VAL A 91 6.63 -39.79 28.02
C VAL A 91 5.18 -39.51 27.64
N ILE A 92 4.42 -40.58 27.40
CA ILE A 92 2.98 -40.56 27.23
C ILE A 92 2.41 -39.93 28.50
N THR A 93 2.29 -38.60 28.50
CA THR A 93 1.24 -37.96 29.27
C THR A 93 -0.03 -38.45 28.59
N LYS A 94 -0.81 -39.28 29.27
CA LYS A 94 -2.19 -39.51 28.85
C LYS A 94 -2.78 -38.13 28.60
N GLU A 95 -3.23 -37.90 27.38
CA GLU A 95 -4.23 -36.88 27.09
C GLU A 95 -5.42 -37.21 27.99
N ASP A 96 -5.47 -36.59 29.16
CA ASP A 96 -6.77 -36.23 29.69
C ASP A 96 -7.30 -35.21 28.68
N SER A 97 -8.40 -35.59 28.06
CA SER A 97 -9.20 -34.77 27.17
C SER A 97 -9.72 -33.57 27.95
N GLU A 98 -8.88 -32.55 28.11
CA GLU A 98 -9.37 -31.19 28.21
C GLU A 98 -9.70 -30.77 26.77
N GLU A 99 -11.00 -30.90 26.45
CA GLU A 99 -11.61 -30.20 25.33
C GLU A 99 -11.04 -28.77 25.25
N GLU A 100 -10.68 -28.39 24.02
CA GLU A 100 -10.45 -27.01 23.62
C GLU A 100 -11.43 -26.09 24.35
N ASN A 101 -10.90 -25.08 25.07
CA ASN A 101 -11.68 -23.89 25.36
C ASN A 101 -11.90 -23.15 24.03
N ASP A 102 -12.87 -23.68 23.27
CA ASP A 102 -13.61 -22.99 22.22
C ASP A 102 -14.18 -21.69 22.81
N TRP A 103 -14.17 -20.62 22.02
CA TRP A 103 -14.42 -19.22 22.41
C TRP A 103 -15.86 -18.90 22.91
N LYS A 104 -16.57 -19.87 23.51
CA LYS A 104 -18.00 -19.76 23.81
C LYS A 104 -18.45 -19.90 25.27
N ASN A 105 -17.56 -20.04 26.27
CA ASN A 105 -18.00 -19.96 27.68
C ASN A 105 -16.91 -19.50 28.64
N PRO A 106 -17.15 -18.46 29.47
CA PRO A 106 -16.27 -18.13 30.58
C PRO A 106 -16.67 -18.89 31.86
N VAL A 107 -15.67 -19.08 32.72
CA VAL A 107 -15.71 -19.46 34.16
C VAL A 107 -15.59 -20.95 34.52
N LYS A 108 -14.39 -21.41 34.98
CA LYS A 108 -14.03 -21.58 36.42
C LYS A 108 -12.63 -22.20 36.67
N ASN A 109 -11.93 -21.56 37.63
CA ASN A 109 -10.90 -22.03 38.57
C ASN A 109 -9.72 -22.90 38.08
N GLN A 110 -8.56 -22.23 37.96
CA GLN A 110 -7.24 -22.84 37.83
C GLN A 110 -6.83 -23.61 39.10
N VAL A 111 -6.48 -24.88 38.95
CA VAL A 111 -5.65 -25.63 39.90
C VAL A 111 -4.18 -25.34 39.57
N LYS A 112 -3.42 -24.85 40.56
CA LYS A 112 -1.98 -24.61 40.42
C LYS A 112 -1.21 -25.94 40.42
N THR A 113 -0.72 -26.35 39.27
CA THR A 113 0.33 -27.39 39.18
C THR A 113 1.63 -26.72 38.76
N GLN A 114 2.49 -26.40 39.73
CA GLN A 114 3.85 -25.94 39.47
C GLN A 114 4.71 -27.11 38.95
N LYS A 115 4.80 -27.27 37.63
CA LYS A 115 5.97 -27.91 37.01
C LYS A 115 7.05 -26.83 36.87
N LYS A 116 8.17 -26.99 37.59
CA LYS A 116 9.40 -26.21 37.33
C LYS A 116 9.87 -26.59 35.92
N ALA A 117 9.58 -25.74 34.94
CA ALA A 117 10.22 -25.81 33.64
C ALA A 117 11.72 -25.50 33.83
N THR A 118 12.58 -26.43 33.41
CA THR A 118 14.02 -26.20 33.35
C THR A 118 14.26 -25.13 32.29
N GLN A 119 14.69 -23.94 32.72
CA GLN A 119 15.05 -22.86 31.81
C GLN A 119 16.48 -23.09 31.35
N GLU A 120 16.68 -23.35 30.06
CA GLU A 120 18.02 -23.41 29.49
C GLU A 120 18.50 -22.00 29.15
N HIS A 121 19.71 -21.71 29.59
CA HIS A 121 20.33 -20.40 29.47
C HIS A 121 21.78 -20.59 29.05
N SER A 122 22.10 -20.12 27.85
CA SER A 122 23.47 -20.05 27.36
C SER A 122 23.87 -18.58 27.16
N THR A 123 25.13 -18.29 27.43
CA THR A 123 25.67 -16.94 27.36
C THR A 123 26.96 -16.98 26.55
N PHE A 124 27.08 -16.05 25.61
CA PHE A 124 28.22 -15.93 24.71
C PHE A 124 28.66 -14.48 24.68
N VAL A 125 29.95 -14.25 24.42
CA VAL A 125 30.53 -12.92 24.35
C VAL A 125 31.16 -12.75 22.98
N ALA A 126 30.80 -11.68 22.27
CA ALA A 126 31.45 -11.31 21.02
C ALA A 126 31.78 -9.81 21.06
N GLY A 127 33.07 -9.49 21.12
CA GLY A 127 33.54 -8.11 21.32
C GLY A 127 32.97 -7.50 22.61
N GLN A 128 32.28 -6.37 22.49
CA GLN A 128 31.71 -5.61 23.61
C GLN A 128 30.28 -6.03 23.99
N ILE A 129 29.73 -7.05 23.32
CA ILE A 129 28.35 -7.47 23.50
C ILE A 129 28.31 -8.88 24.12
N LYS A 130 27.54 -8.99 25.20
CA LYS A 130 27.11 -10.24 25.81
C LYS A 130 25.77 -10.64 25.22
N TYR A 131 25.74 -11.80 24.58
CA TYR A 131 24.54 -12.44 24.08
C TYR A 131 24.04 -13.48 25.07
N THR A 132 22.75 -13.47 25.29
CA THR A 132 22.06 -14.38 26.17
C THR A 132 20.93 -15.06 25.41
N CYS A 133 21.01 -16.38 25.30
CA CYS A 133 19.99 -17.20 24.68
C CYS A 133 19.12 -17.79 25.79
N PHE A 134 17.82 -17.53 25.71
CA PHE A 134 16.82 -18.05 26.63
C PHE A 134 15.93 -19.02 25.89
N ASP A 135 15.84 -20.27 26.37
CA ASP A 135 14.83 -21.22 25.92
C ASP A 135 13.91 -21.57 27.09
N ASN A 136 12.64 -21.18 27.00
CA ASN A 136 11.62 -21.49 28.00
C ASN A 136 10.36 -22.10 27.36
N ALA A 137 9.34 -22.37 28.17
CA ALA A 137 8.12 -23.03 27.69
C ALA A 137 7.31 -22.17 26.70
N SER A 138 7.39 -20.84 26.80
CA SER A 138 6.61 -19.89 26.00
C SER A 138 7.37 -19.27 24.84
N GLU A 139 8.69 -19.12 24.95
CA GLU A 139 9.50 -18.39 23.98
C GLU A 139 10.95 -18.88 23.91
N PHE A 140 11.56 -18.69 22.75
CA PHE A 140 13.02 -18.74 22.55
C PHE A 140 13.51 -17.37 22.12
N ASN A 141 14.51 -16.81 22.81
CA ASN A 141 15.01 -15.45 22.57
C ASN A 141 16.53 -15.38 22.52
N ILE A 142 17.07 -14.54 21.62
CA ILE A 142 18.47 -14.12 21.63
C ILE A 142 18.52 -12.63 21.99
N ILE A 143 19.14 -12.33 23.12
CA ILE A 143 19.18 -10.99 23.71
C ILE A 143 20.64 -10.54 23.81
N GLY A 144 20.97 -9.39 23.22
CA GLY A 144 22.27 -8.73 23.37
C GLY A 144 22.23 -7.68 24.49
N SER A 145 23.36 -7.48 25.15
CA SER A 145 23.57 -6.43 26.14
C SER A 145 25.04 -6.00 26.12
N TYR A 146 25.32 -4.72 26.39
CA TYR A 146 26.69 -4.26 26.58
C TYR A 146 27.29 -4.89 27.84
N ILE A 147 28.57 -5.26 27.79
CA ILE A 147 29.26 -5.91 28.92
C ILE A 147 29.50 -4.92 30.06
N ASP A 148 30.02 -3.74 29.73
CA ASP A 148 30.46 -2.73 30.72
C ASP A 148 29.63 -1.45 30.65
N HIS A 149 29.67 -0.78 29.49
CA HIS A 149 29.03 0.51 29.25
C HIS A 149 28.61 0.60 27.79
N VAL A 150 27.67 1.51 27.50
CA VAL A 150 27.34 1.88 26.11
C VAL A 150 28.56 2.61 25.53
N PRO A 151 29.16 2.13 24.44
CA PRO A 151 30.32 2.78 23.83
C PRO A 151 29.93 4.16 23.29
N GLU A 152 30.84 5.14 23.38
CA GLU A 152 30.60 6.47 22.81
C GLU A 152 30.67 6.44 21.26
N GLU A 153 31.39 5.46 20.70
CA GLU A 153 31.63 5.27 19.26
C GLU A 153 31.04 3.95 18.74
N SER A 154 31.13 3.74 17.42
CA SER A 154 30.71 2.50 16.77
C SER A 154 31.53 1.30 17.25
N ILE A 155 30.86 0.15 17.43
CA ILE A 155 31.53 -1.10 17.80
C ILE A 155 32.28 -1.71 16.61
N GLU A 156 33.44 -2.35 16.88
CA GLU A 156 34.25 -3.01 15.85
C GLU A 156 33.60 -4.28 15.27
N ASN A 157 33.03 -5.13 16.14
CA ASN A 157 32.29 -6.33 15.73
C ASN A 157 30.81 -5.98 15.54
N ASP A 158 30.54 -5.36 14.40
CA ASP A 158 29.25 -4.78 14.05
C ASP A 158 28.26 -5.76 13.40
N TRP A 159 28.49 -7.07 13.50
CA TRP A 159 27.64 -8.07 12.88
C TRP A 159 27.63 -9.40 13.63
N ILE A 160 26.54 -10.15 13.46
CA ILE A 160 26.38 -11.53 13.90
C ILE A 160 25.59 -12.32 12.86
N ARG A 161 25.88 -13.62 12.75
CA ARG A 161 25.12 -14.57 11.91
C ARG A 161 24.33 -15.53 12.78
N CYS A 162 23.14 -15.93 12.33
CA CYS A 162 22.34 -16.97 12.94
C CYS A 162 21.99 -18.02 11.89
N GLN A 163 22.62 -19.18 11.99
CA GLN A 163 22.32 -20.34 11.17
C GLN A 163 21.30 -21.22 11.90
N PHE A 164 20.17 -21.48 11.25
CA PHE A 164 19.13 -22.37 11.73
C PHE A 164 19.27 -23.71 11.02
N VAL A 165 19.30 -24.80 11.79
CA VAL A 165 19.44 -26.17 11.27
C VAL A 165 18.34 -27.03 11.88
N PHE A 166 17.51 -27.63 11.02
CA PHE A 166 16.45 -28.53 11.41
C PHE A 166 16.59 -29.87 10.67
N GLU A 167 16.71 -30.96 11.41
CA GLU A 167 16.78 -32.30 10.84
C GLU A 167 15.42 -33.00 10.93
N SER A 168 14.92 -33.49 9.80
CA SER A 168 13.67 -34.25 9.73
C SER A 168 13.77 -35.33 8.66
N SER A 169 13.40 -36.57 9.00
CA SER A 169 13.35 -37.70 8.06
C SER A 169 14.66 -37.89 7.25
N HIS A 170 15.81 -37.81 7.93
CA HIS A 170 17.16 -37.91 7.34
C HIS A 170 17.51 -36.82 6.30
N LYS A 171 16.80 -35.70 6.31
CA LYS A 171 17.12 -34.50 5.53
C LYS A 171 17.38 -33.33 6.47
N GLU A 172 18.35 -32.52 6.10
CA GLU A 172 18.68 -31.29 6.82
C GLU A 172 18.03 -30.10 6.09
N TYR A 173 17.33 -29.27 6.84
CA TYR A 173 16.72 -28.03 6.39
C TYR A 173 17.40 -26.88 7.10
N GLN A 174 17.89 -25.91 6.34
CA GLN A 174 18.68 -24.84 6.89
C GLN A 174 18.37 -23.49 6.27
N SER A 175 18.69 -22.44 7.03
CA SER A 175 18.60 -21.05 6.63
C SER A 175 19.55 -20.22 7.48
N GLU A 176 19.94 -19.06 6.97
CA GLU A 176 20.86 -18.16 7.67
C GLU A 176 20.34 -16.73 7.64
N LEU A 177 20.43 -16.04 8.79
CA LEU A 177 20.12 -14.63 8.95
C LEU A 177 21.36 -13.85 9.39
N HIS A 178 21.56 -12.69 8.79
CA HIS A 178 22.66 -11.79 9.10
C HIS A 178 22.10 -10.56 9.83
N PHE A 179 22.71 -10.19 10.94
CA PHE A 179 22.30 -9.03 11.71
C PHE A 179 23.48 -8.08 11.83
N TYR A 180 23.31 -6.86 11.33
CA TYR A 180 24.24 -5.75 11.54
C TYR A 180 23.81 -4.96 12.77
N LEU A 181 24.77 -4.59 13.60
CA LEU A 181 24.58 -3.99 14.91
C LEU A 181 24.95 -2.51 14.80
N ALA A 182 23.94 -1.68 14.61
CA ALA A 182 24.12 -0.27 14.33
C ALA A 182 24.14 0.54 15.62
N HIS A 183 25.30 1.12 15.94
CA HIS A 183 25.39 2.13 16.99
C HIS A 183 24.64 3.40 16.56
N GLY A 184 24.07 4.14 17.52
CA GLY A 184 23.24 5.30 17.21
C GLY A 184 23.97 6.38 16.40
N SER A 185 25.28 6.57 16.61
CA SER A 185 26.08 7.58 15.89
C SER A 185 26.17 7.36 14.37
N CYS A 186 25.97 6.13 13.89
CA CYS A 186 26.07 5.76 12.48
C CYS A 186 24.76 5.16 11.93
N PHE A 187 23.66 5.24 12.69
CA PHE A 187 22.36 4.73 12.28
C PHE A 187 21.47 5.83 11.71
N HIS A 188 20.92 5.55 10.53
CA HIS A 188 19.94 6.41 9.87
C HIS A 188 18.70 5.61 9.50
N HIS A 189 17.52 6.14 9.82
CA HIS A 189 16.23 5.59 9.40
C HIS A 189 15.52 6.56 8.47
N PHE A 190 15.34 6.15 7.22
CA PHE A 190 14.62 6.90 6.19
C PHE A 190 13.22 6.32 6.03
N GLY A 191 12.21 7.20 6.08
CA GLY A 191 10.82 6.87 5.78
C GLY A 191 10.41 7.60 4.50
N LEU A 192 10.09 6.86 3.45
CA LEU A 192 9.63 7.41 2.18
C LEU A 192 8.18 7.00 1.91
N ASP A 193 7.32 7.98 1.73
CA ASP A 193 6.04 7.81 1.07
C ASP A 193 6.21 8.24 -0.38
N PHE A 194 6.32 7.27 -1.28
CA PHE A 194 6.37 7.52 -2.71
C PHE A 194 4.96 7.78 -3.25
N GLY A 195 4.31 8.84 -2.80
CA GLY A 195 2.87 9.05 -3.02
C GLY A 195 2.47 9.16 -4.49
N SER A 196 1.23 8.76 -4.77
CA SER A 196 0.58 8.88 -6.09
C SER A 196 0.42 10.33 -6.57
N GLU A 197 0.26 11.25 -5.62
CA GLU A 197 0.12 12.70 -5.85
C GLU A 197 1.43 13.46 -5.63
N SER A 198 2.04 13.24 -4.48
CA SER A 198 3.31 13.85 -4.10
C SER A 198 4.03 12.92 -3.15
N SER A 199 5.35 12.89 -3.26
CA SER A 199 6.22 12.11 -2.41
C SER A 199 6.74 12.95 -1.25
N GLN A 200 6.94 12.31 -0.11
CA GLN A 200 7.42 12.96 1.11
C GLN A 200 8.45 12.06 1.81
N LEU A 201 9.41 12.70 2.47
CA LEU A 201 10.52 12.03 3.13
C LEU A 201 10.63 12.52 4.57
N LYS A 202 10.82 11.57 5.49
CA LYS A 202 11.20 11.86 6.86
C LYS A 202 12.44 11.07 7.22
N VAL A 203 13.34 11.71 7.96
CA VAL A 203 14.62 11.12 8.36
C VAL A 203 14.71 11.13 9.86
N SER A 204 15.17 10.02 10.43
CA SER A 204 15.53 9.92 11.82
C SER A 204 16.99 9.53 11.96
N SER A 205 17.70 10.27 12.79
CA SER A 205 19.07 9.98 13.21
C SER A 205 19.20 10.27 14.70
N TYR A 206 20.29 9.81 15.31
CA TYR A 206 20.59 10.11 16.69
C TYR A 206 21.42 11.39 16.80
N GLN A 207 21.13 12.21 17.80
CA GLN A 207 21.93 13.38 18.14
C GLN A 207 22.51 13.22 19.55
N PRO A 208 23.81 13.49 19.75
CA PRO A 208 24.42 13.44 21.07
C PRO A 208 23.85 14.54 21.97
N ILE A 209 23.52 14.18 23.21
CA ILE A 209 23.08 15.06 24.29
C ILE A 209 23.84 14.62 25.55
N GLY A 210 24.97 15.26 25.83
CA GLY A 210 25.91 14.81 26.85
C GLY A 210 26.54 13.46 26.47
N HIS A 211 26.54 12.50 27.39
CA HIS A 211 26.98 11.11 27.16
C HIS A 211 25.85 10.19 26.66
N HIS A 212 24.74 10.77 26.21
CA HIS A 212 23.59 10.03 25.68
C HIS A 212 23.35 10.43 24.23
N TYR A 213 22.61 9.63 23.47
CA TYR A 213 21.98 10.17 22.28
C TYR A 213 20.47 10.11 22.38
N GLN A 214 19.84 11.01 21.64
CA GLN A 214 18.40 11.06 21.51
C GLN A 214 18.08 10.92 20.03
N ARG A 215 17.16 10.00 19.73
CA ARG A 215 16.60 9.86 18.39
C ARG A 215 15.81 11.12 18.06
N LYS A 216 16.19 11.80 16.98
CA LYS A 216 15.43 12.95 16.45
C LYS A 216 14.93 12.61 15.07
N THR A 217 13.64 12.87 14.87
CA THR A 217 12.97 12.67 13.60
C THR A 217 12.62 14.03 13.01
N LYS A 218 13.02 14.28 11.77
CA LYS A 218 12.81 15.55 11.08
C LYS A 218 12.21 15.29 9.70
N SER A 219 11.14 16.01 9.37
CA SER A 219 10.69 16.12 7.98
C SER A 219 11.77 16.79 7.16
N LYS A 220 11.92 16.35 5.91
CA LYS A 220 12.92 16.87 4.99
C LYS A 220 12.21 17.31 3.72
N ASN A 221 12.57 18.50 3.22
CA ASN A 221 12.04 18.99 1.96
C ASN A 221 12.62 18.21 0.79
N LEU A 222 11.88 17.19 0.34
CA LEU A 222 12.35 16.27 -0.70
C LEU A 222 12.53 16.99 -2.03
N PHE A 223 11.71 18.01 -2.33
CA PHE A 223 11.84 18.81 -3.54
C PHE A 223 13.17 19.57 -3.56
N GLU A 224 13.52 20.30 -2.48
CA GLU A 224 14.81 21.01 -2.39
C GLU A 224 15.98 20.03 -2.51
N MET A 225 15.94 18.89 -1.82
CA MET A 225 17.02 17.90 -1.89
C MET A 225 17.28 17.41 -3.31
N VAL A 226 16.20 17.11 -4.06
CA VAL A 226 16.32 16.63 -5.45
C VAL A 226 16.79 17.76 -6.38
N LYS A 227 16.36 19.00 -6.13
CA LYS A 227 16.78 20.18 -6.88
C LYS A 227 18.27 20.48 -6.68
N ASP A 228 18.73 20.44 -5.43
CA ASP A 228 20.14 20.63 -5.06
C ASP A 228 21.01 19.51 -5.61
N PHE A 229 20.54 18.25 -5.52
CA PHE A 229 21.19 17.09 -6.14
C PHE A 229 21.37 17.26 -7.66
N LYS A 230 20.43 17.94 -8.33
CA LYS A 230 20.53 18.27 -9.76
C LYS A 230 21.31 19.54 -10.07
N GLY A 231 21.81 20.25 -9.07
CA GLY A 231 22.55 21.51 -9.25
C GLY A 231 21.69 22.62 -9.86
N MET A 232 20.37 22.57 -9.68
CA MET A 232 19.44 23.57 -10.21
C MET A 232 19.37 24.79 -9.29
N THR A 233 19.37 26.00 -9.85
CA THR A 233 19.50 27.26 -9.09
C THR A 233 18.28 28.17 -9.18
N GLU A 234 17.32 27.82 -10.03
CA GLU A 234 16.09 28.55 -10.28
C GLU A 234 15.17 28.61 -9.05
N SER A 235 14.16 29.49 -9.05
CA SER A 235 13.26 29.59 -7.91
C SER A 235 12.38 28.36 -7.81
N ASN A 236 12.06 27.91 -6.59
CA ASN A 236 11.21 26.74 -6.36
C ASN A 236 9.85 26.90 -7.02
N HIS A 237 9.32 28.13 -7.03
CA HIS A 237 8.05 28.47 -7.67
C HIS A 237 8.05 28.32 -9.19
N ASP A 238 9.22 28.25 -9.82
CA ASP A 238 9.36 28.05 -11.25
C ASP A 238 9.13 26.60 -11.65
N PHE A 239 9.18 25.65 -10.72
CA PHE A 239 8.99 24.22 -11.00
C PHE A 239 7.53 23.79 -10.85
N ILE A 240 7.10 22.87 -11.71
CA ILE A 240 5.74 22.30 -11.64
C ILE A 240 5.60 21.29 -10.49
N GLN A 241 6.71 20.66 -10.08
CA GLN A 241 6.72 19.68 -9.00
C GLN A 241 6.70 20.32 -7.61
N HIS A 242 6.95 21.62 -7.50
CA HIS A 242 6.91 22.33 -6.22
C HIS A 242 5.47 22.49 -5.74
N GLU A 243 5.24 22.11 -4.47
CA GLU A 243 3.98 22.32 -3.77
C GLU A 243 4.19 23.37 -2.65
N PRO A 244 3.65 24.59 -2.80
CA PRO A 244 3.89 25.67 -1.84
C PRO A 244 3.49 25.30 -0.42
N ASN A 245 4.26 25.76 0.57
CA ASN A 245 4.04 25.53 2.00
C ASN A 245 4.05 24.05 2.43
N THR A 246 4.75 23.20 1.67
CA THR A 246 4.93 21.78 2.02
C THR A 246 6.38 21.36 1.81
N ASP A 247 6.75 20.23 2.39
CA ASP A 247 8.05 19.57 2.19
C ASP A 247 8.02 18.51 1.08
N PHE A 248 6.98 18.55 0.22
CA PHE A 248 6.66 17.49 -0.74
C PHE A 248 7.17 17.78 -2.14
N ILE A 249 7.38 16.73 -2.92
CA ILE A 249 7.59 16.81 -4.38
C ILE A 249 6.38 16.21 -5.09
N LYS A 250 5.69 16.96 -5.95
CA LYS A 250 4.57 16.40 -6.73
C LYS A 250 5.07 15.33 -7.70
N SER A 251 4.34 14.22 -7.74
CA SER A 251 4.65 13.03 -8.54
C SER A 251 4.25 13.21 -10.00
N ILE A 252 4.80 14.25 -10.65
CA ILE A 252 4.59 14.59 -12.07
C ILE A 252 5.93 14.43 -12.79
N PHE A 253 6.04 13.37 -13.58
CA PHE A 253 7.30 12.98 -14.24
C PHE A 253 7.11 12.93 -15.76
N PHE A 254 8.19 13.10 -16.53
CA PHE A 254 8.15 13.14 -17.99
C PHE A 254 9.17 12.17 -18.57
N LEU A 255 8.70 11.17 -19.31
CA LEU A 255 9.54 10.19 -19.99
C LEU A 255 9.56 10.47 -21.49
N LYS A 256 10.75 10.48 -22.07
CA LYS A 256 10.96 10.79 -23.49
C LYS A 256 10.30 9.73 -24.35
N LYS A 257 9.57 10.15 -25.39
CA LYS A 257 8.89 9.25 -26.34
C LYS A 257 9.87 8.41 -27.15
N LYS A 258 11.10 8.89 -27.32
CA LYS A 258 12.18 8.21 -28.04
C LYS A 258 13.39 8.05 -27.13
N LEU A 259 13.66 6.82 -26.73
CA LEU A 259 14.75 6.41 -25.85
C LEU A 259 15.94 5.90 -26.67
N SER A 260 17.15 6.28 -26.29
CA SER A 260 18.38 5.86 -26.95
C SER A 260 18.97 4.63 -26.25
N ASN A 261 19.35 3.62 -27.03
CA ASN A 261 19.99 2.39 -26.53
C ASN A 261 19.20 1.62 -25.46
N PHE A 262 17.87 1.77 -25.42
CA PHE A 262 17.03 1.11 -24.43
C PHE A 262 17.10 -0.43 -24.52
N SER A 263 17.19 -1.08 -23.35
CA SER A 263 17.11 -2.54 -23.20
C SER A 263 16.15 -2.92 -22.07
N LEU A 264 15.30 -3.92 -22.34
CA LEU A 264 14.38 -4.50 -21.35
C LEU A 264 15.11 -5.20 -20.18
N LYS A 265 16.39 -5.55 -20.38
CA LYS A 265 17.20 -6.17 -19.31
C LYS A 265 17.68 -5.15 -18.29
N ASP A 266 17.64 -3.87 -18.65
CA ASP A 266 18.11 -2.82 -17.77
C ASP A 266 17.06 -2.53 -16.70
N LYS A 267 17.54 -2.20 -15.50
CA LYS A 267 16.66 -1.85 -14.38
C LYS A 267 16.40 -0.35 -14.28
N PHE A 268 17.17 0.48 -15.00
CA PHE A 268 17.14 1.93 -14.92
C PHE A 268 17.15 2.53 -16.32
N ILE A 269 16.47 3.67 -16.48
CA ILE A 269 16.69 4.59 -17.61
C ILE A 269 18.10 5.17 -17.45
N HIS A 270 18.95 5.02 -18.48
CA HIS A 270 20.38 5.36 -18.40
C HIS A 270 20.69 6.83 -18.60
N ASN A 271 19.95 7.50 -19.48
CA ASN A 271 20.21 8.89 -19.79
C ASN A 271 19.32 9.78 -18.91
N ASP A 272 19.92 10.62 -18.08
CA ASP A 272 19.20 11.56 -17.22
C ASP A 272 18.26 12.48 -18.02
N ASP A 273 18.60 12.77 -19.28
CA ASP A 273 17.79 13.58 -20.20
C ASP A 273 16.51 12.88 -20.69
N GLU A 274 16.41 11.56 -20.50
CA GLU A 274 15.26 10.76 -20.95
C GLU A 274 14.13 10.73 -19.93
N LEU A 275 14.41 10.95 -18.64
CA LEU A 275 13.40 10.98 -17.58
C LEU A 275 13.55 12.26 -16.74
N LYS A 276 12.68 13.24 -16.99
CA LYS A 276 12.63 14.47 -16.20
C LYS A 276 11.70 14.33 -15.01
N TYR A 277 12.22 14.57 -13.82
CA TYR A 277 11.44 14.67 -12.57
C TYR A 277 11.48 16.05 -11.91
N LEU A 278 12.23 17.00 -12.49
CA LEU A 278 12.10 18.43 -12.23
C LEU A 278 11.95 19.13 -13.58
N VAL A 279 10.88 19.92 -13.73
CA VAL A 279 10.56 20.64 -14.96
C VAL A 279 10.11 22.05 -14.59
N GLN A 280 10.71 23.05 -15.24
CA GLN A 280 10.30 24.43 -15.08
C GLN A 280 8.99 24.69 -15.85
N LYS A 281 8.13 25.56 -15.31
CA LYS A 281 6.81 25.90 -15.87
C LYS A 281 6.90 26.48 -17.28
N ASN A 282 7.96 27.24 -17.58
CA ASN A 282 8.24 27.80 -18.91
C ASN A 282 8.58 26.71 -19.96
N GLU A 283 9.07 25.55 -19.54
CA GLU A 283 9.33 24.40 -20.41
C GLU A 283 8.05 23.65 -20.77
N LEU A 284 6.93 23.89 -20.06
CA LEU A 284 5.66 23.20 -20.26
C LEU A 284 4.92 23.73 -21.50
N ASN A 285 5.58 23.59 -22.65
CA ASN A 285 5.11 24.02 -23.96
C ASN A 285 4.95 22.82 -24.90
N SER A 286 4.47 23.09 -26.12
CA SER A 286 4.27 22.08 -27.18
C SER A 286 5.55 21.31 -27.54
N THR A 287 6.74 21.88 -27.31
CA THR A 287 8.02 21.21 -27.56
C THR A 287 8.29 20.11 -26.54
N LEU A 288 8.02 20.35 -25.26
CA LEU A 288 8.16 19.30 -24.24
C LEU A 288 7.11 18.20 -24.43
N THR A 289 5.84 18.56 -24.62
CA THR A 289 4.74 17.59 -24.76
C THR A 289 4.79 16.81 -26.08
N SER A 290 5.44 17.35 -27.11
CA SER A 290 5.70 16.60 -28.35
C SER A 290 6.80 15.55 -28.18
N GLN A 291 7.81 15.80 -27.34
CA GLN A 291 8.96 14.90 -27.15
C GLN A 291 8.81 13.94 -25.95
N PHE A 292 7.98 14.27 -24.97
CA PHE A 292 7.83 13.52 -23.72
C PHE A 292 6.36 13.13 -23.46
N HIS A 293 6.16 12.00 -22.80
CA HIS A 293 4.91 11.65 -22.15
C HIS A 293 4.99 11.98 -20.66
N GLN A 294 4.03 12.74 -20.16
CA GLN A 294 3.82 12.87 -18.71
C GLN A 294 3.35 11.52 -18.14
N LEU A 295 4.12 10.96 -17.21
CA LEU A 295 3.77 9.79 -16.41
C LEU A 295 2.93 10.26 -15.23
N SER A 296 1.72 9.71 -15.09
CA SER A 296 0.81 10.05 -14.00
C SER A 296 0.60 8.85 -13.09
N ASN A 297 0.70 9.08 -11.77
CA ASN A 297 0.44 8.11 -10.70
C ASN A 297 1.06 6.72 -10.96
N LEU A 298 2.40 6.67 -10.93
CA LEU A 298 3.17 5.44 -11.21
C LEU A 298 2.73 4.25 -10.35
N LYS A 299 2.34 4.48 -9.08
CA LYS A 299 1.80 3.46 -8.17
C LYS A 299 0.64 2.69 -8.80
N LEU A 300 -0.28 3.37 -9.48
CA LEU A 300 -1.42 2.74 -10.17
C LEU A 300 -1.06 2.22 -11.56
N ALA A 301 -0.16 2.90 -12.29
CA ALA A 301 0.30 2.47 -13.61
C ALA A 301 1.00 1.08 -13.55
N HIS A 302 1.60 0.74 -12.41
CA HIS A 302 2.17 -0.59 -12.15
C HIS A 302 1.17 -1.75 -12.32
N LYS A 303 -0.14 -1.50 -12.20
CA LYS A 303 -1.15 -2.57 -12.24
C LYS A 303 -1.78 -2.82 -13.60
N HIS A 304 -1.82 -1.81 -14.47
CA HIS A 304 -2.68 -1.88 -15.66
C HIS A 304 -2.04 -1.29 -16.91
N GLY A 305 -0.86 -1.78 -17.31
CA GLY A 305 -0.17 -1.26 -18.49
C GLY A 305 -0.91 -1.46 -19.80
N GLU A 306 -1.82 -2.42 -19.89
CA GLU A 306 -2.66 -2.62 -21.09
C GLU A 306 -3.56 -1.43 -21.39
N ILE A 307 -4.06 -0.74 -20.35
CA ILE A 307 -4.89 0.46 -20.47
C ILE A 307 -4.06 1.66 -20.97
N LEU A 308 -2.74 1.56 -20.82
CA LEU A 308 -1.77 2.61 -21.10
C LEU A 308 -1.12 2.45 -22.47
N ARG A 309 -1.63 1.53 -23.31
CA ARG A 309 -1.18 1.30 -24.69
C ARG A 309 -1.24 2.54 -25.59
N PHE A 310 -2.02 3.57 -25.22
CA PHE A 310 -2.06 4.85 -25.93
C PHE A 310 -0.78 5.70 -25.74
N MET A 311 0.09 5.37 -24.78
CA MET A 311 1.39 6.02 -24.64
C MET A 311 2.43 5.25 -25.46
N ASP A 312 2.65 5.72 -26.68
CA ASP A 312 3.63 5.13 -27.59
C ASP A 312 5.05 5.62 -27.26
N PHE A 313 5.95 4.67 -27.06
CA PHE A 313 7.38 4.90 -26.90
C PHE A 313 8.17 4.18 -28.00
N GLN A 314 9.39 4.65 -28.27
CA GLN A 314 10.28 4.06 -29.25
C GLN A 314 11.68 3.91 -28.67
N SER A 315 12.30 2.75 -28.81
CA SER A 315 13.73 2.55 -28.61
C SER A 315 14.47 2.71 -29.93
N ILE A 316 15.55 3.49 -29.92
CA ILE A 316 16.44 3.71 -31.06
C ILE A 316 17.81 3.09 -30.73
N GLN A 317 18.19 2.09 -31.51
CA GLN A 317 19.51 1.44 -31.46
C GLN A 317 20.14 1.46 -32.85
N GLY A 318 21.00 2.45 -33.11
CA GLY A 318 21.50 2.72 -34.46
C GLY A 318 20.35 3.03 -35.41
N GLU A 319 20.23 2.26 -36.50
CA GLU A 319 19.13 2.39 -37.46
C GLU A 319 17.84 1.64 -37.06
N ARG A 320 17.88 0.81 -36.00
CA ARG A 320 16.71 0.01 -35.59
C ARG A 320 15.82 0.82 -34.66
N VAL A 321 14.54 0.90 -35.01
CA VAL A 321 13.48 1.49 -34.17
C VAL A 321 12.55 0.38 -33.70
N ARG A 322 12.35 0.27 -32.38
CA ARG A 322 11.44 -0.69 -31.75
C ARG A 322 10.34 0.06 -31.01
N SER A 323 9.08 -0.28 -31.24
CA SER A 323 7.96 0.23 -30.43
C SER A 323 7.98 -0.39 -29.04
N LEU A 324 7.68 0.43 -28.03
CA LEU A 324 7.61 0.07 -26.62
C LEU A 324 6.30 0.60 -26.03
N SER A 325 5.78 -0.12 -25.04
CA SER A 325 4.65 0.31 -24.22
C SER A 325 5.13 0.94 -22.92
N LEU A 326 4.23 1.63 -22.19
CA LEU A 326 4.55 2.01 -20.81
C LEU A 326 4.80 0.79 -19.92
N ASP A 327 4.19 -0.35 -20.21
CA ASP A 327 4.38 -1.57 -19.42
C ASP A 327 5.84 -2.05 -19.44
N ASP A 328 6.51 -1.87 -20.59
CA ASP A 328 7.94 -2.14 -20.77
C ASP A 328 8.84 -1.19 -19.97
N LEU A 329 8.34 0.02 -19.65
CA LEU A 329 9.14 1.15 -19.16
C LEU A 329 8.86 1.54 -17.72
N LYS A 330 7.66 1.29 -17.20
CA LYS A 330 7.18 1.80 -15.90
C LYS A 330 8.09 1.38 -14.76
N ASN A 331 8.57 0.14 -14.76
CA ASN A 331 9.47 -0.38 -13.73
C ASN A 331 10.82 0.33 -13.77
N GLN A 332 11.36 0.60 -14.96
CA GLN A 332 12.63 1.31 -15.10
C GLN A 332 12.49 2.78 -14.71
N ALA A 333 11.41 3.45 -15.14
CA ALA A 333 11.13 4.84 -14.76
C ALA A 333 10.96 4.98 -13.24
N TYR A 334 10.15 4.11 -12.63
CA TYR A 334 9.98 4.05 -11.18
C TYR A 334 11.30 3.82 -10.44
N SER A 335 12.11 2.86 -10.90
CA SER A 335 13.41 2.54 -10.30
C SER A 335 14.39 3.72 -10.42
N THR A 336 14.42 4.42 -11.55
CA THR A 336 15.28 5.60 -11.75
C THR A 336 14.86 6.77 -10.86
N ILE A 337 13.56 7.01 -10.68
CA ILE A 337 13.07 8.06 -9.77
C ILE A 337 13.42 7.71 -8.33
N LEU A 338 13.15 6.48 -7.88
CA LEU A 338 13.53 6.03 -6.54
C LEU A 338 15.02 6.15 -6.30
N LYS A 339 15.84 5.72 -7.27
CA LYS A 339 17.30 5.87 -7.21
C LYS A 339 17.69 7.33 -6.97
N SER A 340 17.12 8.24 -7.75
CA SER A 340 17.39 9.67 -7.66
C SER A 340 16.99 10.25 -6.30
N PHE A 341 15.83 9.85 -5.76
CA PHE A 341 15.38 10.30 -4.44
C PHE A 341 16.27 9.75 -3.32
N ILE A 342 16.70 8.49 -3.43
CA ILE A 342 17.62 7.86 -2.48
C ILE A 342 18.98 8.57 -2.52
N GLU A 343 19.57 8.77 -3.70
CA GLU A 343 20.84 9.49 -3.87
C GLU A 343 20.78 10.92 -3.33
N ALA A 344 19.73 11.68 -3.69
CA ALA A 344 19.53 13.02 -3.16
C ALA A 344 19.40 13.04 -1.64
N THR A 345 18.73 12.04 -1.06
CA THR A 345 18.61 11.89 0.39
C THR A 345 19.97 11.60 1.04
N LEU A 346 20.74 10.67 0.49
CA LEU A 346 22.04 10.28 1.04
C LEU A 346 23.01 11.46 1.03
N GLN A 347 23.14 12.16 -0.10
CA GLN A 347 24.02 13.33 -0.21
C GLN A 347 23.67 14.43 0.80
N ASN A 348 22.40 14.57 1.18
CA ASN A 348 21.94 15.59 2.11
C ASN A 348 21.99 15.19 3.59
N VAL A 349 22.16 13.90 3.90
CA VAL A 349 22.05 13.37 5.26
C VAL A 349 23.35 12.73 5.74
N ILE A 350 24.09 12.12 4.83
CA ILE A 350 25.35 11.44 5.11
C ILE A 350 26.48 12.41 4.76
N ASP A 351 27.22 12.85 5.77
CA ASP A 351 28.38 13.71 5.58
C ASP A 351 29.47 12.95 4.80
N GLU A 352 30.21 13.66 3.93
CA GLU A 352 31.24 13.05 3.07
C GLU A 352 32.33 12.29 3.86
N ASP A 353 32.63 12.79 5.06
CA ASP A 353 33.62 12.21 5.98
C ASP A 353 33.05 11.04 6.81
N SER A 354 31.74 10.85 6.83
CA SER A 354 31.11 9.78 7.61
C SER A 354 31.45 8.41 7.01
N ARG A 355 31.68 7.43 7.88
CA ARG A 355 32.03 6.06 7.49
C ARG A 355 31.11 5.06 8.17
N ASN A 356 30.94 3.91 7.52
CA ASN A 356 30.22 2.76 8.05
C ASN A 356 28.79 3.06 8.54
N ASN A 357 28.03 3.83 7.78
CA ASN A 357 26.63 4.12 8.09
C ASN A 357 25.74 2.89 7.86
N TYR A 358 24.75 2.71 8.73
CA TYR A 358 23.71 1.69 8.63
C TYR A 358 22.38 2.37 8.33
N ILE A 359 21.71 1.87 7.29
CA ILE A 359 20.50 2.50 6.77
C ILE A 359 19.31 1.57 6.95
N ARG A 360 18.29 2.00 7.70
CA ARG A 360 16.96 1.41 7.58
C ARG A 360 16.14 2.26 6.61
N PHE A 361 15.71 1.67 5.51
CA PHE A 361 14.85 2.32 4.52
C PHE A 361 13.44 1.73 4.60
N THR A 362 12.50 2.49 5.14
CA THR A 362 11.09 2.10 5.18
C THR A 362 10.34 2.81 4.07
N ILE A 363 9.69 2.05 3.18
CA ILE A 363 8.83 2.58 2.13
C ILE A 363 7.36 2.29 2.42
N LEU A 364 6.50 3.30 2.30
CA LEU A 364 5.06 3.11 2.37
C LEU A 364 4.49 2.58 1.06
N VAL A 365 3.66 1.55 1.18
CA VAL A 365 3.03 0.87 0.04
C VAL A 365 1.50 0.93 0.18
N PRO A 366 0.76 1.15 -0.91
CA PRO A 366 -0.70 1.16 -0.85
C PRO A 366 -1.23 -0.28 -0.72
N ASN A 367 -2.39 -0.44 -0.10
CA ASN A 367 -3.03 -1.75 0.11
C ASN A 367 -3.56 -2.37 -1.18
N ILE A 368 -3.64 -1.59 -2.26
CA ILE A 368 -3.96 -2.13 -3.57
C ILE A 368 -2.83 -3.04 -4.09
N TYR A 369 -1.55 -2.88 -3.67
CA TYR A 369 -0.42 -3.66 -4.18
C TYR A 369 -0.54 -5.17 -3.94
N SER A 370 -0.04 -5.95 -4.89
CA SER A 370 0.16 -7.40 -4.78
C SER A 370 1.50 -7.74 -4.11
N ILE A 371 1.68 -9.00 -3.73
CA ILE A 371 2.93 -9.47 -3.11
C ILE A 371 4.11 -9.27 -4.06
N HIS A 372 3.90 -9.57 -5.34
CA HIS A 372 4.93 -9.43 -6.37
C HIS A 372 5.36 -7.97 -6.53
N GLU A 373 4.44 -7.01 -6.43
CA GLU A 373 4.75 -5.57 -6.52
C GLU A 373 5.58 -5.10 -5.32
N VAL A 374 5.23 -5.54 -4.09
CA VAL A 374 6.00 -5.23 -2.89
C VAL A 374 7.38 -5.88 -2.91
N ALA A 375 7.46 -7.15 -3.31
CA ALA A 375 8.74 -7.87 -3.46
C ALA A 375 9.64 -7.20 -4.51
N ASN A 376 9.08 -6.83 -5.67
CA ASN A 376 9.80 -6.11 -6.71
C ASN A 376 10.30 -4.75 -6.22
N THR A 377 9.47 -3.99 -5.48
CA THR A 377 9.87 -2.71 -4.90
C THR A 377 11.06 -2.86 -3.95
N LYS A 378 11.03 -3.87 -3.07
CA LYS A 378 12.19 -4.18 -2.19
C LYS A 378 13.43 -4.57 -2.98
N ALA A 379 13.28 -5.43 -4.00
CA ALA A 379 14.38 -5.87 -4.84
C ALA A 379 15.05 -4.70 -5.59
N VAL A 380 14.25 -3.76 -6.09
CA VAL A 380 14.75 -2.53 -6.73
C VAL A 380 15.53 -1.67 -5.75
N ILE A 381 15.00 -1.41 -4.56
CA ILE A 381 15.68 -0.58 -3.54
C ILE A 381 16.98 -1.26 -3.07
N ASN A 382 16.96 -2.59 -2.88
CA ASN A 382 18.17 -3.35 -2.57
C ASN A 382 19.22 -3.26 -3.69
N ASP A 383 18.81 -3.35 -4.97
CA ASP A 383 19.72 -3.17 -6.12
C ASP A 383 20.33 -1.76 -6.16
N ILE A 384 19.53 -0.73 -5.81
CA ILE A 384 19.99 0.66 -5.70
C ILE A 384 21.07 0.76 -4.62
N PHE A 385 20.82 0.33 -3.39
CA PHE A 385 21.82 0.42 -2.32
C PHE A 385 23.07 -0.42 -2.59
N ASN A 386 22.92 -1.61 -3.17
CA ASN A 386 24.06 -2.44 -3.60
C ASN A 386 24.97 -1.68 -4.58
N LYS A 387 24.38 -0.99 -5.57
CA LYS A 387 25.14 -0.19 -6.55
C LYS A 387 25.77 1.05 -5.93
N LEU A 388 25.03 1.72 -5.04
CA LEU A 388 25.54 2.89 -4.33
C LEU A 388 26.74 2.55 -3.48
N GLN A 389 26.68 1.47 -2.70
CA GLN A 389 27.80 1.02 -1.87
C GLN A 389 29.10 0.79 -2.66
N GLN A 390 28.99 0.44 -3.95
CA GLN A 390 30.13 0.19 -4.86
C GLN A 390 30.56 1.44 -5.65
N THR A 391 29.84 2.55 -5.52
CA THR A 391 30.12 3.80 -6.24
C THR A 391 31.16 4.62 -5.48
N PRO A 392 32.20 5.20 -6.13
CA PRO A 392 33.29 5.89 -5.45
C PRO A 392 32.87 6.97 -4.44
N GLY A 393 31.74 7.65 -4.66
CA GLY A 393 31.20 8.67 -3.76
C GLY A 393 30.61 8.12 -2.45
N TYR A 394 30.26 6.83 -2.39
CA TYR A 394 29.63 6.18 -1.22
C TYR A 394 30.42 4.95 -0.74
N GLU A 395 31.51 4.61 -1.43
CA GLU A 395 32.38 3.49 -1.06
C GLU A 395 32.94 3.68 0.35
N GLY A 396 32.67 2.70 1.23
CA GLY A 396 33.02 2.77 2.65
C GLY A 396 32.17 3.73 3.50
N GLN A 397 31.23 4.48 2.90
CA GLN A 397 30.26 5.29 3.66
C GLN A 397 29.06 4.45 4.09
N ILE A 398 28.60 3.51 3.27
CA ILE A 398 27.46 2.63 3.58
C ILE A 398 28.00 1.24 3.97
N ARG A 399 27.77 0.83 5.20
CA ARG A 399 28.16 -0.51 5.70
C ARG A 399 27.11 -1.56 5.40
N ALA A 400 25.86 -1.28 5.73
CA ALA A 400 24.73 -2.18 5.52
C ALA A 400 23.41 -1.41 5.44
N TRP A 401 22.39 -2.04 4.87
CA TRP A 401 21.04 -1.49 4.84
C TRP A 401 19.98 -2.57 5.07
N GLU A 402 18.80 -2.13 5.50
CA GLU A 402 17.58 -2.93 5.63
C GLU A 402 16.44 -2.21 4.89
N VAL A 403 15.75 -2.92 3.99
CA VAL A 403 14.54 -2.39 3.33
C VAL A 403 13.29 -2.97 3.98
N VAL A 404 12.44 -2.10 4.51
CA VAL A 404 11.18 -2.42 5.17
C VAL A 404 10.02 -1.81 4.38
N THR A 405 8.88 -2.48 4.35
CA THR A 405 7.65 -1.97 3.74
C THR A 405 6.56 -1.90 4.79
N VAL A 406 5.76 -0.84 4.80
CA VAL A 406 4.61 -0.70 5.69
C VAL A 406 3.41 -0.22 4.86
N SER A 407 2.24 -0.74 5.15
CA SER A 407 0.99 -0.28 4.54
C SER A 407 0.72 1.17 4.93
N GLU A 408 0.27 2.01 3.99
CA GLU A 408 -0.10 3.41 4.25
C GLU A 408 -1.16 3.54 5.35
N SER A 409 -2.22 2.74 5.32
CA SER A 409 -3.29 2.76 6.33
C SER A 409 -2.80 2.33 7.71
N ASP A 410 -1.94 1.30 7.79
CA ASP A 410 -1.38 0.85 9.07
C ASP A 410 -0.36 1.86 9.64
N ALA A 411 0.39 2.52 8.78
CA ALA A 411 1.29 3.59 9.19
C ALA A 411 0.50 4.81 9.69
N ALA A 412 -0.60 5.17 9.03
CA ALA A 412 -1.49 6.24 9.47
C ALA A 412 -2.08 5.98 10.86
N PHE A 413 -2.49 4.73 11.13
CA PHE A 413 -2.89 4.29 12.46
C PHE A 413 -1.80 4.64 13.47
N LEU A 414 -0.59 4.09 13.29
CA LEU A 414 0.51 4.28 14.23
C LEU A 414 0.83 5.76 14.46
N GLY A 415 0.85 6.58 13.42
CA GLY A 415 1.13 8.02 13.53
C GLY A 415 0.07 8.77 14.33
N TYR A 416 -1.21 8.44 14.12
CA TYR A 416 -2.31 9.08 14.85
C TYR A 416 -2.26 8.78 16.35
N PHE A 417 -1.88 7.57 16.74
CA PHE A 417 -1.80 7.19 18.14
C PHE A 417 -0.51 7.68 18.82
N ASP A 418 0.62 7.71 18.12
CA ASP A 418 1.92 8.12 18.68
C ASP A 418 1.98 9.63 18.99
N GLN A 419 1.19 10.46 18.30
CA GLN A 419 1.08 11.90 18.58
C GLN A 419 0.33 12.25 19.88
N GLY A 420 -0.04 11.26 20.71
CA GLY A 420 -0.67 11.47 22.01
C GLY A 420 -2.17 11.75 21.96
N MET A 421 -2.80 11.55 20.80
CA MET A 421 -4.20 11.90 20.58
C MET A 421 -5.19 10.89 21.20
N HIS A 422 -4.85 9.60 21.35
CA HIS A 422 -5.74 8.59 21.98
C HIS A 422 -4.96 7.39 22.57
N HIS A 423 -5.46 6.79 23.66
CA HIS A 423 -4.92 5.55 24.24
C HIS A 423 -5.41 4.33 23.44
N ILE A 424 -4.50 3.45 23.00
CA ILE A 424 -4.88 2.18 22.37
C ILE A 424 -5.26 1.19 23.48
N ASN A 425 -6.47 0.65 23.40
CA ASN A 425 -6.98 -0.33 24.35
C ASN A 425 -6.67 -1.77 23.90
N PRO A 426 -6.32 -2.69 24.84
CA PRO A 426 -6.20 -4.11 24.52
C PRO A 426 -7.57 -4.73 24.22
N ASN A 427 -7.58 -5.84 23.47
CA ASN A 427 -8.78 -6.57 23.07
C ASN A 427 -9.83 -5.74 22.29
N LYS A 428 -9.37 -4.86 21.40
CA LYS A 428 -10.23 -3.99 20.57
C LYS A 428 -9.88 -4.11 19.10
N TYR A 429 -10.80 -3.68 18.24
CA TYR A 429 -10.48 -3.42 16.84
C TYR A 429 -10.68 -1.95 16.45
N TYR A 430 -9.91 -1.54 15.45
CA TYR A 430 -9.88 -0.20 14.88
C TYR A 430 -9.99 -0.30 13.37
N ILE A 431 -10.71 0.64 12.76
CA ILE A 431 -10.87 0.74 11.32
C ILE A 431 -10.10 1.97 10.84
N ILE A 432 -9.34 1.83 9.77
CA ILE A 432 -8.57 2.92 9.18
C ILE A 432 -8.97 3.04 7.72
N ILE A 433 -9.33 4.24 7.30
CA ILE A 433 -9.70 4.57 5.93
C ILE A 433 -8.82 5.75 5.52
N ASP A 434 -7.87 5.51 4.63
CA ASP A 434 -7.01 6.50 4.00
C ASP A 434 -7.52 6.78 2.58
N CYS A 435 -8.16 7.93 2.39
CA CYS A 435 -8.63 8.36 1.08
C CYS A 435 -7.68 9.44 0.54
N GLY A 436 -6.77 9.02 -0.34
CA GLY A 436 -5.79 9.90 -0.98
C GLY A 436 -6.36 10.65 -2.19
N LYS A 437 -5.47 11.01 -3.12
CA LYS A 437 -5.88 11.60 -4.41
C LYS A 437 -6.11 10.52 -5.47
N GLY A 438 -5.25 9.51 -5.54
CA GLY A 438 -5.34 8.44 -6.54
C GLY A 438 -5.92 7.12 -6.02
N THR A 439 -5.66 6.79 -4.77
CA THR A 439 -6.05 5.52 -4.13
C THR A 439 -6.88 5.77 -2.88
N THR A 440 -7.75 4.82 -2.58
CA THR A 440 -8.37 4.69 -1.26
C THR A 440 -7.91 3.37 -0.67
N ASP A 441 -7.28 3.43 0.49
CA ASP A 441 -6.67 2.31 1.20
C ASP A 441 -7.33 2.17 2.57
N PHE A 442 -7.70 0.96 2.97
CA PHE A 442 -8.32 0.75 4.28
C PHE A 442 -7.82 -0.52 4.93
N SER A 443 -7.74 -0.48 6.26
CA SER A 443 -7.38 -1.63 7.08
C SER A 443 -8.25 -1.73 8.32
N ILE A 444 -8.38 -2.95 8.82
CA ILE A 444 -8.93 -3.22 10.14
C ILE A 444 -7.82 -3.84 10.95
N ILE A 445 -7.61 -3.30 12.14
CA ILE A 445 -6.53 -3.67 13.03
C ILE A 445 -7.15 -4.12 14.35
N GLN A 446 -6.63 -5.19 14.95
CA GLN A 446 -7.02 -5.69 16.26
C GLN A 446 -5.84 -5.70 17.22
N THR A 447 -6.07 -5.30 18.47
CA THR A 447 -5.09 -5.40 19.55
C THR A 447 -5.24 -6.73 20.28
N SER A 448 -4.13 -7.28 20.76
CA SER A 448 -4.17 -8.52 21.55
C SER A 448 -4.92 -8.33 22.87
N SER A 449 -5.45 -9.42 23.41
CA SER A 449 -6.24 -9.41 24.65
C SER A 449 -5.49 -8.86 25.86
N ASN A 450 -4.17 -9.06 25.91
CA ASN A 450 -3.35 -8.74 27.08
C ASN A 450 -2.34 -7.60 26.83
N ASN A 451 -2.19 -7.14 25.58
CA ASN A 451 -1.20 -6.12 25.23
C ASN A 451 -1.68 -5.28 24.03
N ALA A 452 -2.00 -4.01 24.29
CA ALA A 452 -2.42 -3.04 23.28
C ALA A 452 -1.36 -2.77 22.20
N LYS A 453 -0.08 -3.00 22.50
CA LYS A 453 1.03 -2.80 21.57
C LYS A 453 1.27 -3.99 20.64
N LYS A 454 0.71 -5.17 20.97
CA LYS A 454 0.70 -6.32 20.06
C LYS A 454 -0.52 -6.16 19.15
N ILE A 455 -0.24 -5.70 17.94
CA ILE A 455 -1.23 -5.33 16.94
C ILE A 455 -1.26 -6.38 15.83
N LYS A 456 -2.48 -6.76 15.43
CA LYS A 456 -2.77 -7.66 14.31
C LYS A 456 -3.53 -6.87 13.26
N SER A 457 -3.05 -6.83 12.03
CA SER A 457 -3.93 -6.45 10.92
C SER A 457 -4.92 -7.60 10.71
N LEU A 458 -6.22 -7.34 10.75
CA LEU A 458 -7.28 -8.30 10.43
C LEU A 458 -7.63 -8.28 8.95
N TYR A 459 -7.51 -7.10 8.36
CA TYR A 459 -7.96 -6.84 7.01
C TYR A 459 -7.18 -5.68 6.42
N ARG A 460 -6.83 -5.78 5.14
CA ARG A 460 -6.23 -4.73 4.32
C ARG A 460 -6.78 -4.90 2.92
N ASN A 461 -7.28 -3.82 2.36
CA ASN A 461 -7.64 -3.75 0.95
C ASN A 461 -7.60 -2.29 0.49
N GLY A 462 -7.72 -2.06 -0.81
CA GLY A 462 -7.75 -0.73 -1.40
C GLY A 462 -8.18 -0.79 -2.86
N PHE A 463 -8.54 0.37 -3.40
CA PHE A 463 -8.94 0.52 -4.79
C PHE A 463 -8.45 1.83 -5.40
N ALA A 464 -8.42 1.88 -6.72
CA ALA A 464 -8.15 3.11 -7.48
C ALA A 464 -9.44 3.93 -7.57
N GLY A 465 -9.39 5.19 -7.16
CA GLY A 465 -10.57 6.04 -7.02
C GLY A 465 -10.57 6.76 -5.69
N ALA A 466 -10.36 8.07 -5.73
CA ALA A 466 -10.37 8.94 -4.56
C ALA A 466 -10.55 10.41 -4.99
N GLY A 467 -9.71 11.34 -4.52
CA GLY A 467 -9.79 12.75 -4.88
C GLY A 467 -9.78 13.07 -6.38
N ASN A 468 -9.04 12.33 -7.21
CA ASN A 468 -9.01 12.51 -8.67
C ASN A 468 -10.32 12.11 -9.35
N LEU A 469 -11.00 11.08 -8.84
CA LEU A 469 -12.29 10.67 -9.35
C LEU A 469 -13.33 11.79 -9.13
N ILE A 470 -13.27 12.46 -7.97
CA ILE A 470 -14.11 13.63 -7.69
C ILE A 470 -13.75 14.77 -8.65
N SER A 471 -12.47 15.06 -8.86
CA SER A 471 -12.06 16.11 -9.81
C SER A 471 -12.52 15.82 -11.24
N TYR A 472 -12.53 14.56 -11.64
CA TYR A 472 -13.10 14.14 -12.91
C TYR A 472 -14.62 14.35 -12.95
N ALA A 473 -15.35 14.06 -11.88
CA ALA A 473 -16.78 14.35 -11.80
C ALA A 473 -17.10 15.85 -11.93
N PHE A 474 -16.24 16.74 -11.42
CA PHE A 474 -16.34 18.19 -11.67
C PHE A 474 -16.14 18.52 -13.16
N PHE A 475 -15.21 17.84 -13.82
CA PHE A 475 -15.03 17.99 -15.27
C PHE A 475 -16.29 17.54 -16.03
N GLU A 476 -16.88 16.39 -15.67
CA GLU A 476 -18.11 15.90 -16.31
C GLU A 476 -19.30 16.83 -16.08
N ALA A 477 -19.51 17.32 -14.86
CA ALA A 477 -20.58 18.27 -14.57
C ALA A 477 -20.41 19.59 -15.34
N MET A 478 -19.17 20.07 -15.51
CA MET A 478 -18.87 21.24 -16.36
C MET A 478 -19.24 20.97 -17.82
N ILE A 479 -18.91 19.77 -18.33
CA ILE A 479 -19.26 19.36 -19.69
C ILE A 479 -20.78 19.26 -19.87
N ASP A 480 -21.50 18.70 -18.90
CA ASP A 480 -22.96 18.62 -18.91
C ASP A 480 -23.60 20.02 -18.98
N PHE A 481 -23.07 20.99 -18.23
CA PHE A 481 -23.48 22.39 -18.33
C PHE A 481 -23.29 22.93 -19.75
N VAL A 482 -22.14 22.70 -20.38
CA VAL A 482 -21.87 23.19 -21.74
C VAL A 482 -22.80 22.52 -22.75
N ILE A 483 -23.03 21.20 -22.65
CA ILE A 483 -23.95 20.47 -23.54
C ILE A 483 -25.37 21.03 -23.42
N LYS A 484 -25.89 21.20 -22.20
CA LYS A 484 -27.27 21.66 -21.97
C LYS A 484 -27.56 23.07 -22.49
N ASN A 485 -26.51 23.88 -22.66
CA ASN A 485 -26.60 25.23 -23.19
C ASN A 485 -26.23 25.33 -24.66
N ALA A 486 -25.80 24.23 -25.29
CA ALA A 486 -25.46 24.21 -26.69
C ALA A 486 -26.71 23.99 -27.55
N ASP A 487 -26.92 24.88 -28.52
CA ASP A 487 -28.09 24.85 -29.39
C ASP A 487 -27.81 24.11 -30.72
N ASN A 488 -26.55 23.73 -30.96
CA ASN A 488 -26.09 23.09 -32.20
C ASN A 488 -25.32 21.78 -31.92
N PRO A 489 -25.91 20.61 -32.22
CA PRO A 489 -25.26 19.30 -32.00
C PRO A 489 -23.95 19.08 -32.78
N ALA A 490 -23.82 19.67 -33.97
CA ALA A 490 -22.61 19.52 -34.79
C ALA A 490 -21.43 20.29 -34.17
N GLU A 491 -21.68 21.51 -33.71
CA GLU A 491 -20.71 22.38 -33.05
C GLU A 491 -20.31 21.85 -31.67
N THR A 492 -21.27 21.26 -30.95
CA THR A 492 -21.02 20.52 -29.70
C THR A 492 -20.08 19.34 -29.95
N LYS A 493 -20.28 18.59 -31.04
CA LYS A 493 -19.38 17.50 -31.44
C LYS A 493 -17.98 18.02 -31.79
N ALA A 494 -17.88 19.15 -32.49
CA ALA A 494 -16.60 19.80 -32.79
C ALA A 494 -15.88 20.25 -31.51
N PHE A 495 -16.60 20.81 -30.53
CA PHE A 495 -16.05 21.16 -29.21
C PHE A 495 -15.45 19.94 -28.48
N PHE A 496 -16.13 18.79 -28.50
CA PHE A 496 -15.58 17.56 -27.93
C PHE A 496 -14.30 17.10 -28.64
N GLN A 497 -14.26 17.18 -29.96
CA GLN A 497 -13.06 16.87 -30.73
C GLN A 497 -11.93 17.85 -30.43
N ALA A 498 -12.24 19.13 -30.19
CA ALA A 498 -11.25 20.13 -29.80
C ALA A 498 -10.68 19.86 -28.41
N ILE A 499 -11.53 19.44 -27.46
CA ILE A 499 -11.12 19.00 -26.14
C ILE A 499 -10.27 17.72 -26.21
N GLU A 500 -10.67 16.73 -27.00
CA GLU A 500 -9.94 15.46 -27.17
C GLU A 500 -8.53 15.69 -27.76
N LYS A 501 -8.43 16.59 -28.75
CA LYS A 501 -7.18 16.93 -29.43
C LYS A 501 -6.34 17.97 -28.69
N SER A 502 -6.81 18.46 -27.55
CA SER A 502 -6.17 19.56 -26.84
C SER A 502 -4.82 19.16 -26.27
N GLU A 503 -3.95 20.16 -26.15
CA GLU A 503 -2.64 19.92 -25.54
C GLU A 503 -2.80 19.67 -24.04
N LYS A 504 -2.01 18.73 -23.50
CA LYS A 504 -2.01 18.42 -22.06
C LYS A 504 -1.82 19.66 -21.18
N ALA A 505 -1.04 20.64 -21.63
CA ALA A 505 -0.83 21.91 -20.94
C ALA A 505 -2.15 22.68 -20.74
N GLN A 506 -2.99 22.72 -21.78
CA GLN A 506 -4.29 23.40 -21.73
C GLN A 506 -5.28 22.65 -20.84
N MET A 507 -5.27 21.31 -20.87
CA MET A 507 -6.09 20.50 -19.97
C MET A 507 -5.67 20.64 -18.51
N ASN A 508 -4.37 20.74 -18.23
CA ASN A 508 -3.87 20.97 -16.87
C ASN A 508 -4.41 22.29 -16.30
N LEU A 509 -4.47 23.36 -17.10
CA LEU A 509 -5.05 24.65 -16.66
C LEU A 509 -6.53 24.51 -16.28
N ILE A 510 -7.32 23.76 -17.07
CA ILE A 510 -8.72 23.47 -16.74
C ILE A 510 -8.79 22.71 -15.41
N PHE A 511 -8.00 21.65 -15.24
CA PHE A 511 -8.02 20.84 -14.02
C PHE A 511 -7.55 21.62 -12.79
N GLU A 512 -6.57 22.51 -12.90
CA GLU A 512 -6.18 23.42 -11.81
C GLU A 512 -7.36 24.30 -11.37
N LYS A 513 -8.13 24.83 -12.33
CA LYS A 513 -9.32 25.62 -12.01
C LYS A 513 -10.44 24.75 -11.43
N LEU A 514 -10.66 23.54 -11.93
CA LEU A 514 -11.64 22.60 -11.35
C LEU A 514 -11.26 22.19 -9.92
N GLU A 515 -9.98 21.98 -9.61
CA GLU A 515 -9.51 21.74 -8.23
C GLU A 515 -9.83 22.92 -7.30
N SER A 516 -9.63 24.16 -7.78
CA SER A 516 -10.02 25.37 -7.05
C SER A 516 -11.54 25.44 -6.82
N LEU A 517 -12.35 25.14 -7.84
CA LEU A 517 -13.80 25.10 -7.75
C LEU A 517 -14.29 23.99 -6.81
N LYS A 518 -13.64 22.81 -6.82
CA LYS A 518 -13.88 21.72 -5.87
C LYS A 518 -13.65 22.17 -4.42
N PHE A 519 -12.56 22.89 -4.16
CA PHE A 519 -12.29 23.44 -2.84
C PHE A 519 -13.34 24.48 -2.42
N GLN A 520 -13.78 25.35 -3.33
CA GLN A 520 -14.87 26.30 -3.06
C GLN A 520 -16.21 25.59 -2.78
N TYR A 521 -16.54 24.56 -3.56
CA TYR A 521 -17.75 23.75 -3.39
C TYR A 521 -17.78 23.06 -2.02
N SER A 522 -16.64 22.50 -1.60
CA SER A 522 -16.48 21.87 -0.27
C SER A 522 -16.81 22.83 0.88
N ASN A 523 -16.44 24.11 0.74
CA ASN A 523 -16.53 25.12 1.79
C ASN A 523 -17.82 25.95 1.76
N LYS A 524 -18.63 25.89 0.69
CA LYS A 524 -19.85 26.69 0.52
C LYS A 524 -21.09 25.80 0.57
N SER A 525 -21.72 25.69 1.74
CA SER A 525 -22.81 24.73 1.95
C SER A 525 -24.17 25.09 1.32
N ASN A 526 -24.39 26.27 0.75
CA ASN A 526 -25.76 26.71 0.38
C ASN A 526 -25.82 27.73 -0.78
N THR A 527 -25.06 27.55 -1.87
CA THR A 527 -25.29 28.39 -3.07
C THR A 527 -26.35 27.73 -3.93
N THR A 528 -27.52 28.37 -4.10
CA THR A 528 -28.60 27.82 -4.94
C THR A 528 -28.13 27.66 -6.39
N GLN A 529 -28.56 26.58 -7.07
CA GLN A 529 -28.31 26.32 -8.49
C GLN A 529 -28.43 27.58 -9.35
N ARG A 530 -29.55 28.31 -9.19
CA ARG A 530 -29.84 29.55 -9.95
C ARG A 530 -28.74 30.62 -9.84
N VAL A 531 -28.11 30.76 -8.67
CA VAL A 531 -27.05 31.76 -8.46
C VAL A 531 -25.77 31.33 -9.18
N VAL A 532 -25.40 30.06 -9.08
CA VAL A 532 -24.25 29.49 -9.79
C VAL A 532 -24.48 29.56 -11.30
N GLU A 533 -25.62 29.10 -11.79
CA GLU A 533 -25.97 29.14 -13.21
C GLU A 533 -26.00 30.56 -13.75
N ASN A 534 -26.51 31.54 -13.00
CA ASN A 534 -26.43 32.93 -13.42
C ASN A 534 -24.98 33.41 -13.52
N ASN A 535 -24.09 33.04 -12.58
CA ASN A 535 -22.67 33.39 -12.68
C ASN A 535 -22.02 32.74 -13.91
N TRP A 536 -22.26 31.44 -14.11
CA TRP A 536 -21.72 30.67 -15.23
C TRP A 536 -22.25 31.16 -16.59
N ASN A 537 -23.55 31.40 -16.72
CA ASN A 537 -24.16 31.95 -17.94
C ASN A 537 -23.64 33.35 -18.30
N ASN A 538 -23.28 34.16 -17.29
CA ASN A 538 -22.79 35.52 -17.49
C ASN A 538 -21.26 35.62 -17.63
N ALA A 539 -20.52 34.51 -17.45
CA ALA A 539 -19.09 34.49 -17.69
C ALA A 539 -18.80 34.76 -19.16
N LYS A 540 -18.08 35.87 -19.44
CA LYS A 540 -17.89 36.40 -20.80
C LYS A 540 -16.43 36.76 -21.06
N SER A 541 -15.92 36.45 -22.24
CA SER A 541 -14.60 36.87 -22.76
C SER A 541 -14.73 37.28 -24.22
N GLY A 542 -14.53 38.58 -24.52
CA GLY A 542 -14.89 39.13 -25.83
C GLY A 542 -16.39 38.97 -26.07
N ASP A 543 -16.79 38.43 -27.22
CA ASP A 543 -18.20 38.12 -27.55
C ASP A 543 -18.64 36.70 -27.14
N THR A 544 -17.71 35.89 -26.64
CA THR A 544 -17.95 34.51 -26.21
C THR A 544 -18.34 34.48 -24.73
N THR A 545 -19.30 33.63 -24.39
CA THR A 545 -19.78 33.29 -23.05
C THR A 545 -19.63 31.79 -22.83
N LEU A 546 -19.68 31.31 -21.57
CA LEU A 546 -19.74 29.85 -21.35
C LEU A 546 -20.97 29.22 -22.00
N LYS A 547 -22.10 29.95 -21.99
CA LYS A 547 -23.36 29.49 -22.58
C LYS A 547 -23.25 29.21 -24.08
N ASN A 548 -22.61 30.10 -24.84
CA ASN A 548 -22.49 29.97 -26.29
C ASN A 548 -21.12 29.39 -26.74
N LEU A 549 -20.29 28.91 -25.81
CA LEU A 549 -18.94 28.41 -26.09
C LEU A 549 -18.94 27.33 -27.19
N ALA A 550 -19.87 26.36 -27.06
CA ALA A 550 -19.99 25.22 -27.95
C ALA A 550 -20.94 25.44 -29.14
N ASN A 551 -21.33 26.71 -29.42
CA ASN A 551 -22.21 27.05 -30.54
C ASN A 551 -21.45 27.47 -31.81
N SER A 552 -20.12 27.51 -31.80
CA SER A 552 -19.29 27.80 -32.97
C SER A 552 -17.88 27.17 -32.87
N GLU A 553 -17.39 26.56 -33.95
CA GLU A 553 -16.05 25.96 -34.05
C GLU A 553 -14.94 26.96 -33.73
N ILE A 554 -15.17 28.25 -34.00
CA ILE A 554 -14.21 29.34 -33.74
C ILE A 554 -14.08 29.59 -32.23
N THR A 555 -15.20 29.52 -31.50
CA THR A 555 -15.23 29.79 -30.06
C THR A 555 -14.95 28.55 -29.23
N ALA A 556 -15.29 27.36 -29.74
CA ALA A 556 -15.21 26.04 -29.12
C ALA A 556 -13.76 25.54 -28.94
N THR A 557 -12.93 26.33 -28.27
CA THR A 557 -11.52 26.01 -27.99
C THR A 557 -11.29 25.82 -26.50
N VAL A 558 -10.33 24.95 -26.15
CA VAL A 558 -9.92 24.71 -24.76
C VAL A 558 -9.33 25.96 -24.11
N HIS A 559 -8.67 26.81 -24.90
CA HIS A 559 -8.17 28.10 -24.44
C HIS A 559 -9.31 29.03 -24.01
N ASN A 560 -10.38 29.16 -24.82
CA ASN A 560 -11.54 29.97 -24.46
C ASN A 560 -12.28 29.40 -23.25
N LEU A 561 -12.39 28.08 -23.15
CA LEU A 561 -12.94 27.42 -21.96
C LEU A 561 -12.15 27.81 -20.71
N ALA A 562 -10.83 27.70 -20.72
CA ALA A 562 -9.98 28.06 -19.59
C ALA A 562 -10.16 29.55 -19.18
N LEU A 563 -10.12 30.47 -20.15
CA LEU A 563 -10.33 31.91 -19.91
C LEU A 563 -11.70 32.24 -19.32
N LEU A 564 -12.73 31.50 -19.72
CA LEU A 564 -14.09 31.69 -19.23
C LEU A 564 -14.25 31.08 -17.84
N LEU A 565 -13.66 29.91 -17.58
CA LEU A 565 -13.66 29.28 -16.27
C LEU A 565 -12.98 30.17 -15.22
N GLU A 566 -11.90 30.88 -15.56
CA GLU A 566 -11.27 31.85 -14.65
C GLU A 566 -12.25 32.90 -14.10
N LYS A 567 -13.32 33.21 -14.84
CA LYS A 567 -14.31 34.24 -14.51
C LYS A 567 -15.51 33.71 -13.73
N VAL A 568 -15.60 32.39 -13.49
CA VAL A 568 -16.65 31.82 -12.65
C VAL A 568 -16.22 31.64 -11.21
N ASP A 569 -17.20 31.82 -10.33
CA ASP A 569 -17.12 31.58 -8.90
C ASP A 569 -18.22 30.61 -8.46
N GLY A 570 -17.83 29.60 -7.68
CA GLY A 570 -18.74 28.53 -7.27
C GLY A 570 -19.04 27.51 -8.37
N PHE A 571 -19.66 26.42 -7.97
CA PHE A 571 -19.92 25.25 -8.81
C PHE A 571 -21.26 24.62 -8.42
N TYR A 572 -21.91 23.93 -9.37
CA TYR A 572 -23.12 23.15 -9.13
C TYR A 572 -22.96 21.77 -9.76
N ASP A 573 -23.56 20.74 -9.16
CA ASP A 573 -23.48 19.38 -9.66
C ASP A 573 -24.50 19.12 -10.77
N TRP A 574 -24.28 19.69 -11.95
CA TRP A 574 -25.12 19.47 -13.11
C TRP A 574 -25.07 17.99 -13.51
N GLY A 575 -26.19 17.29 -13.43
CA GLY A 575 -26.28 15.87 -13.77
C GLY A 575 -25.92 14.91 -12.62
N GLY A 576 -25.57 15.41 -11.43
CA GLY A 576 -25.35 14.58 -10.24
C GLY A 576 -24.03 13.78 -10.24
N TYR A 577 -23.05 14.13 -11.07
CA TYR A 577 -21.78 13.40 -11.20
C TYR A 577 -20.95 13.44 -9.91
N ILE A 578 -20.90 14.59 -9.22
CA ILE A 578 -20.13 14.74 -7.98
C ILE A 578 -20.74 13.88 -6.88
N GLU A 579 -22.07 13.91 -6.75
CA GLU A 579 -22.81 13.08 -5.80
C GLU A 579 -22.65 11.58 -6.10
N ASN A 580 -22.71 11.20 -7.39
CA ASN A 580 -22.48 9.82 -7.84
C ASN A 580 -21.05 9.35 -7.56
N ALA A 581 -20.04 10.20 -7.75
CA ALA A 581 -18.65 9.88 -7.42
C ALA A 581 -18.46 9.67 -5.91
N CYS A 582 -19.06 10.55 -5.08
CA CYS A 582 -19.05 10.37 -3.63
C CYS A 582 -19.79 9.10 -3.20
N GLU A 583 -20.93 8.79 -3.83
CA GLU A 583 -21.67 7.56 -3.57
C GLU A 583 -20.85 6.32 -3.94
N ALA A 584 -20.20 6.31 -5.11
CA ALA A 584 -19.37 5.19 -5.55
C ALA A 584 -18.19 4.94 -4.61
N ILE A 585 -17.48 5.99 -4.18
CA ILE A 585 -16.36 5.87 -3.23
C ILE A 585 -16.85 5.32 -1.89
N THR A 586 -17.91 5.93 -1.33
CA THR A 586 -18.42 5.54 0.00
C THR A 586 -19.06 4.16 -0.01
N ALA A 587 -19.79 3.78 -1.05
CA ALA A 587 -20.33 2.43 -1.23
C ALA A 587 -19.23 1.39 -1.23
N ASN A 588 -18.16 1.63 -2.00
CA ASN A 588 -17.04 0.71 -2.09
C ASN A 588 -16.35 0.52 -0.72
N ILE A 589 -16.12 1.61 0.02
CA ILE A 589 -15.57 1.54 1.38
C ILE A 589 -16.49 0.73 2.30
N ILE A 590 -17.79 1.09 2.37
CA ILE A 590 -18.74 0.47 3.28
C ILE A 590 -18.90 -1.02 2.99
N GLU A 591 -19.04 -1.40 1.72
CA GLU A 591 -19.24 -2.81 1.32
C GLU A 591 -18.04 -3.68 1.69
N ASN A 592 -16.82 -3.20 1.44
CA ASN A 592 -15.61 -3.94 1.77
C ASN A 592 -15.46 -4.16 3.29
N ILE A 593 -15.73 -3.13 4.10
CA ILE A 593 -15.52 -3.20 5.55
C ILE A 593 -16.69 -3.94 6.23
N LYS A 594 -17.94 -3.78 5.74
CA LYS A 594 -19.14 -4.42 6.29
C LYS A 594 -19.03 -5.94 6.36
N GLY A 595 -18.53 -6.56 5.28
CA GLY A 595 -18.32 -8.00 5.22
C GLY A 595 -17.38 -8.51 6.31
N VAL A 596 -16.37 -7.71 6.66
CA VAL A 596 -15.40 -8.06 7.69
C VAL A 596 -15.95 -7.81 9.09
N ILE A 597 -16.52 -6.63 9.36
CA ILE A 597 -17.07 -6.26 10.68
C ILE A 597 -18.11 -7.27 11.17
N ASN A 598 -19.02 -7.70 10.28
CA ASN A 598 -20.08 -8.64 10.64
C ASN A 598 -19.56 -10.01 11.12
N ASN A 599 -18.30 -10.33 10.82
CA ASN A 599 -17.65 -11.57 11.19
C ASN A 599 -16.61 -11.42 12.31
N ILE A 600 -16.26 -10.20 12.74
CA ILE A 600 -15.40 -10.03 13.91
C ILE A 600 -16.14 -10.59 15.15
N ASP A 601 -15.42 -11.32 16.02
CA ASP A 601 -15.97 -11.82 17.28
C ASP A 601 -16.69 -10.69 18.02
N LYS A 602 -17.96 -10.93 18.35
CA LYS A 602 -18.86 -9.99 19.03
C LYS A 602 -18.34 -9.58 20.42
N ASN A 603 -17.43 -10.35 21.01
CA ASN A 603 -16.76 -9.99 22.27
C ASN A 603 -15.69 -8.89 22.10
N ILE A 604 -15.27 -8.61 20.85
CA ILE A 604 -14.30 -7.57 20.53
C ILE A 604 -15.08 -6.39 19.95
N SER A 605 -15.11 -5.28 20.68
CA SER A 605 -15.78 -4.07 20.20
C SER A 605 -14.83 -3.19 19.37
N CYS A 606 -15.42 -2.38 18.48
CA CYS A 606 -14.72 -1.27 17.88
C CYS A 606 -14.37 -0.24 18.96
N ASP A 607 -13.20 0.37 18.86
CA ASP A 607 -12.75 1.43 19.78
C ASP A 607 -12.33 2.70 19.03
N GLY A 608 -12.33 2.68 17.69
CA GLY A 608 -12.10 3.86 16.88
C GLY A 608 -12.10 3.59 15.38
N ILE A 609 -12.48 4.61 14.61
CA ILE A 609 -12.44 4.67 13.16
C ILE A 609 -11.63 5.89 12.77
N LEU A 610 -10.45 5.70 12.19
CA LEU A 610 -9.59 6.78 11.71
C LEU A 610 -9.87 7.06 10.23
N LEU A 611 -10.33 8.27 9.94
CA LEU A 611 -10.40 8.83 8.59
C LEU A 611 -9.14 9.68 8.35
N THR A 612 -8.40 9.39 7.29
CA THR A 612 -7.18 10.11 6.91
C THR A 612 -7.04 10.24 5.40
N GLY A 613 -6.07 11.01 4.93
CA GLY A 613 -5.86 11.29 3.51
C GLY A 613 -6.59 12.54 3.02
N ARG A 614 -6.01 13.18 2.00
CA ARG A 614 -6.48 14.49 1.49
C ARG A 614 -7.85 14.44 0.79
N GLY A 615 -8.34 13.26 0.41
CA GLY A 615 -9.68 13.08 -0.14
C GLY A 615 -10.77 13.56 0.83
N PHE A 616 -10.55 13.40 2.13
CA PHE A 616 -11.50 13.87 3.16
C PHE A 616 -11.49 15.38 3.41
N LEU A 617 -10.60 16.15 2.77
CA LEU A 617 -10.74 17.60 2.68
C LEU A 617 -11.98 18.02 1.85
N PHE A 618 -12.53 17.09 1.08
CA PHE A 618 -13.80 17.27 0.39
C PHE A 618 -14.96 16.89 1.32
N ASN A 619 -15.59 17.91 1.92
CA ASN A 619 -16.61 17.76 2.95
C ASN A 619 -17.82 16.90 2.50
N PRO A 620 -18.33 16.98 1.25
CA PRO A 620 -19.41 16.10 0.81
C PRO A 620 -19.06 14.60 0.89
N LEU A 621 -17.82 14.22 0.55
CA LEU A 621 -17.36 12.84 0.69
C LEU A 621 -17.27 12.44 2.16
N LEU A 622 -16.68 13.31 3.00
CA LEU A 622 -16.50 13.08 4.42
C LEU A 622 -17.83 12.85 5.15
N GLU A 623 -18.79 13.76 4.97
CA GLU A 623 -20.07 13.70 5.65
C GLU A 623 -20.94 12.53 5.15
N LYS A 624 -20.87 12.22 3.85
CA LYS A 624 -21.52 11.02 3.31
C LYS A 624 -20.96 9.74 3.93
N LEU A 625 -19.63 9.61 4.03
CA LEU A 625 -19.01 8.44 4.64
C LEU A 625 -19.37 8.32 6.13
N LYS A 626 -19.26 9.41 6.90
CA LYS A 626 -19.68 9.44 8.32
C LYS A 626 -21.14 9.03 8.48
N GLY A 627 -22.01 9.56 7.63
CA GLY A 627 -23.43 9.21 7.57
C GLY A 627 -23.61 7.71 7.42
N ARG A 628 -23.00 7.10 6.39
CA ARG A 628 -23.12 5.66 6.13
C ARG A 628 -22.48 4.77 7.21
N LEU A 629 -21.34 5.17 7.77
CA LEU A 629 -20.74 4.47 8.92
C LEU A 629 -21.70 4.44 10.12
N THR A 630 -22.41 5.55 10.36
CA THR A 630 -23.36 5.66 11.47
C THR A 630 -24.67 4.94 11.19
N THR A 631 -25.22 5.05 9.97
CA THR A 631 -26.57 4.53 9.66
C THR A 631 -26.57 3.09 9.18
N GLU A 632 -25.59 2.66 8.38
CA GLU A 632 -25.55 1.31 7.80
C GLU A 632 -24.73 0.31 8.61
N LEU A 633 -23.71 0.80 9.33
CA LEU A 633 -22.84 -0.03 10.18
C LEU A 633 -23.06 0.21 11.68
N ALA A 634 -23.97 1.13 12.04
CA ALA A 634 -24.36 1.42 13.42
C ALA A 634 -23.20 1.83 14.34
N PHE A 635 -22.15 2.46 13.79
CA PHE A 635 -21.06 3.00 14.60
C PHE A 635 -21.48 4.30 15.30
N ALA A 636 -21.03 4.47 16.54
CA ALA A 636 -21.26 5.71 17.27
C ALA A 636 -20.41 6.84 16.66
N PRO A 637 -20.96 8.07 16.48
CA PRO A 637 -20.24 9.17 15.84
C PRO A 637 -18.93 9.56 16.52
N ASP A 638 -18.83 9.37 17.84
CA ASP A 638 -17.65 9.68 18.64
C ASP A 638 -16.48 8.71 18.40
N LEU A 639 -16.73 7.52 17.84
CA LEU A 639 -15.70 6.60 17.39
C LEU A 639 -15.00 7.09 16.12
N ILE A 640 -15.67 7.94 15.32
CA ILE A 640 -15.13 8.43 14.07
C ILE A 640 -14.19 9.61 14.35
N LYS A 641 -12.92 9.41 14.08
CA LYS A 641 -11.82 10.34 14.34
C LYS A 641 -11.15 10.77 13.04
N MET A 642 -10.56 11.96 13.06
CA MET A 642 -9.75 12.51 11.99
C MET A 642 -8.62 13.33 12.63
N PRO A 643 -7.45 13.47 12.00
CA PRO A 643 -6.46 14.46 12.39
C PRO A 643 -7.05 15.87 12.41
N ASP A 644 -6.67 16.67 13.41
CA ASP A 644 -7.23 18.02 13.60
C ASP A 644 -6.71 19.02 12.54
N GLU A 645 -5.48 18.84 12.09
CA GLU A 645 -4.86 19.70 11.08
C GLU A 645 -4.86 19.05 9.69
N ALA A 646 -5.26 19.81 8.67
CA ALA A 646 -5.25 19.34 7.28
C ALA A 646 -3.86 18.90 6.78
N SER A 647 -2.79 19.51 7.30
CA SER A 647 -1.39 19.13 7.03
C SER A 647 -1.08 17.71 7.51
N GLN A 648 -1.70 17.27 8.61
CA GLN A 648 -1.46 15.97 9.22
C GLN A 648 -2.10 14.83 8.42
N LEU A 649 -3.19 15.08 7.67
CA LEU A 649 -3.87 14.06 6.85
C LEU A 649 -2.94 13.33 5.87
N LYS A 650 -1.80 13.95 5.51
CA LYS A 650 -0.76 13.32 4.69
C LYS A 650 0.49 12.94 5.49
N ALA A 651 0.93 13.78 6.43
CA ALA A 651 2.16 13.55 7.17
C ALA A 651 2.07 12.37 8.16
N ILE A 652 0.87 12.06 8.63
CA ILE A 652 0.64 11.08 9.70
C ILE A 652 1.12 9.67 9.37
N CYS A 653 1.05 9.26 8.10
CA CYS A 653 1.54 7.96 7.67
C CYS A 653 3.06 7.87 7.85
N LEU A 654 3.81 8.95 7.55
CA LEU A 654 5.25 8.98 7.80
C LEU A 654 5.58 9.01 9.28
N ASP A 655 4.77 9.67 10.11
CA ASP A 655 4.99 9.72 11.56
C ASP A 655 4.94 8.32 12.18
N GLY A 656 3.98 7.49 11.75
CA GLY A 656 3.81 6.13 12.26
C GLY A 656 4.97 5.17 11.99
N ILE A 657 5.81 5.44 10.98
CA ILE A 657 7.01 4.63 10.69
C ILE A 657 8.04 4.72 11.83
N PHE A 658 8.10 5.87 12.50
CA PHE A 658 9.12 6.13 13.51
C PHE A 658 8.70 5.68 14.91
N THR A 659 7.41 5.38 15.09
CA THR A 659 6.81 4.90 16.32
C THR A 659 7.47 3.61 16.82
N ASN A 660 7.74 3.57 18.14
CA ASN A 660 8.41 2.46 18.79
C ASN A 660 7.42 1.51 19.49
N GLY A 661 7.78 0.23 19.56
CA GLY A 661 7.09 -0.75 20.41
C GLY A 661 5.93 -1.49 19.75
N TYR A 662 5.79 -1.44 18.42
CA TYR A 662 4.78 -2.17 17.66
C TYR A 662 5.44 -3.19 16.73
N VAL A 663 4.84 -4.38 16.63
CA VAL A 663 5.28 -5.41 15.70
C VAL A 663 4.49 -5.25 14.40
N ILE A 664 5.19 -4.96 13.32
CA ILE A 664 4.65 -4.88 11.97
C ILE A 664 4.80 -6.20 11.22
N HIS A 665 3.86 -6.45 10.32
CA HIS A 665 3.93 -7.51 9.30
C HIS A 665 4.23 -6.85 7.95
N PRO A 666 5.51 -6.57 7.63
CA PRO A 666 5.86 -5.75 6.47
C PRO A 666 5.60 -6.44 5.14
N GLU A 667 5.43 -7.77 5.13
CA GLU A 667 5.31 -8.56 3.90
C GLU A 667 3.85 -8.86 3.53
N LEU A 668 2.90 -8.56 4.40
CA LEU A 668 1.48 -8.80 4.15
C LEU A 668 0.87 -7.61 3.39
N VAL A 669 0.28 -7.85 2.23
CA VAL A 669 -0.23 -6.79 1.31
C VAL A 669 -1.76 -6.75 1.24
N GLY A 670 -2.41 -7.79 1.71
CA GLY A 670 -3.86 -7.95 1.66
C GLY A 670 -4.22 -9.31 2.23
N PHE A 671 -5.44 -9.42 2.74
CA PHE A 671 -5.96 -10.69 3.23
C PHE A 671 -6.71 -11.41 2.11
N PRO A 672 -6.51 -12.72 1.94
CA PRO A 672 -7.27 -13.46 0.94
C PRO A 672 -8.74 -13.50 1.30
N ILE A 673 -9.60 -13.33 0.29
CA ILE A 673 -11.04 -13.45 0.38
C ILE A 673 -11.50 -14.52 -0.61
N HIS A 674 -12.02 -15.63 -0.10
CA HIS A 674 -12.52 -16.74 -0.92
C HIS A 674 -13.74 -16.35 -1.73
N ILE A 675 -13.76 -16.74 -3.00
CA ILE A 675 -14.84 -16.42 -3.93
C ILE A 675 -15.66 -17.68 -4.17
N SER A 676 -16.93 -17.69 -3.74
CA SER A 676 -17.87 -18.77 -4.04
C SER A 676 -18.61 -18.52 -5.36
N THR A 677 -18.69 -19.55 -6.22
CA THR A 677 -19.33 -19.47 -7.56
C THR A 677 -20.80 -19.94 -7.60
N LYS A 678 -21.44 -20.25 -6.47
CA LYS A 678 -22.85 -20.68 -6.46
C LYS A 678 -23.77 -19.55 -6.95
N LYS A 679 -24.52 -19.79 -8.04
CA LYS A 679 -25.62 -18.94 -8.50
C LYS A 679 -26.68 -18.85 -7.39
N GLN A 680 -26.78 -17.71 -6.71
CA GLN A 680 -27.94 -17.42 -5.86
C GLN A 680 -29.13 -16.99 -6.72
N THR A 681 -30.32 -17.39 -6.29
CA THR A 681 -31.62 -17.11 -6.88
C THR A 681 -31.82 -15.60 -7.05
N GLN A 682 -32.31 -15.18 -8.22
CA GLN A 682 -32.65 -13.78 -8.51
C GLN A 682 -33.54 -13.21 -7.41
N VAL A 683 -33.03 -12.21 -6.68
CA VAL A 683 -33.84 -11.38 -5.81
C VAL A 683 -34.62 -10.43 -6.72
N SER A 684 -35.94 -10.41 -6.56
CA SER A 684 -36.87 -9.60 -7.35
C SER A 684 -36.52 -8.11 -7.33
N ASP A 685 -36.51 -7.49 -8.51
CA ASP A 685 -36.29 -6.07 -8.78
C ASP A 685 -37.16 -5.17 -7.88
N GLY A 686 -36.49 -4.54 -6.90
CA GLY A 686 -36.87 -3.20 -6.44
C GLY A 686 -35.79 -2.25 -6.96
N SER A 687 -36.20 -1.06 -7.42
CA SER A 687 -35.40 0.00 -8.06
C SER A 687 -34.13 0.40 -7.30
N LYS A 688 -33.12 -0.47 -7.31
CA LYS A 688 -31.77 -0.16 -6.88
C LYS A 688 -31.04 0.49 -8.07
N PRO A 689 -30.16 1.48 -7.82
CA PRO A 689 -29.23 1.93 -8.84
C PRO A 689 -28.52 0.69 -9.41
N LYS A 690 -28.47 0.57 -10.74
CA LYS A 690 -27.80 -0.54 -11.43
C LYS A 690 -26.32 -0.46 -11.14
N PHE A 691 -25.89 -1.06 -10.03
CA PHE A 691 -24.48 -1.18 -9.71
C PHE A 691 -23.79 -2.04 -10.77
N PRO A 692 -22.56 -1.70 -11.19
CA PRO A 692 -21.73 -2.57 -12.01
C PRO A 692 -21.62 -3.98 -11.40
N ALA A 693 -21.57 -5.03 -12.24
CA ALA A 693 -21.55 -6.44 -11.85
C ALA A 693 -20.43 -6.82 -10.85
N PHE A 694 -19.40 -5.98 -10.71
CA PHE A 694 -18.35 -6.10 -9.70
C PHE A 694 -18.88 -5.91 -8.26
N PHE A 695 -19.78 -4.96 -8.01
CA PHE A 695 -20.31 -4.71 -6.67
C PHE A 695 -21.26 -5.84 -6.23
N ASP A 696 -22.05 -6.35 -7.17
CA ASP A 696 -22.86 -7.55 -6.96
C ASP A 696 -21.99 -8.82 -6.77
N PHE A 697 -20.72 -8.78 -7.22
CA PHE A 697 -19.71 -9.81 -6.98
C PHE A 697 -19.00 -9.65 -5.63
N ILE A 698 -18.65 -8.44 -5.19
CA ILE A 698 -18.08 -8.15 -3.87
C ILE A 698 -19.07 -8.50 -2.74
N LEU A 699 -20.37 -8.21 -2.93
CA LEU A 699 -21.44 -8.60 -2.00
C LEU A 699 -21.56 -10.13 -1.82
N ARG A 700 -21.05 -10.95 -2.75
CA ARG A 700 -21.03 -12.43 -2.67
C ARG A 700 -19.82 -13.00 -1.93
N LEU A 701 -18.87 -12.16 -1.50
CA LEU A 701 -17.58 -12.57 -0.92
C LEU A 701 -17.59 -12.84 0.60
N ALA A 702 -18.76 -12.79 1.25
CA ALA A 702 -18.91 -12.81 2.71
C ALA A 702 -18.73 -14.18 3.39
N ASN A 703 -17.79 -15.04 2.96
CA ASN A 703 -17.60 -16.38 3.53
C ASN A 703 -16.17 -16.74 3.99
N MET A 704 -15.24 -15.80 4.11
CA MET A 704 -14.03 -16.04 4.92
C MET A 704 -14.24 -15.54 6.34
N GLN A 705 -14.93 -16.38 7.12
CA GLN A 705 -15.01 -16.27 8.58
C GLN A 705 -13.65 -16.65 9.18
N ASP A 706 -13.21 -15.90 10.20
CA ASP A 706 -12.48 -16.31 11.42
C ASP A 706 -11.31 -17.32 11.38
N ASN A 707 -10.85 -17.75 10.22
CA ASN A 707 -10.00 -18.94 10.12
C ASN A 707 -8.51 -18.64 9.97
N TYR A 708 -8.07 -17.38 10.11
CA TYR A 708 -6.63 -17.10 10.19
C TYR A 708 -6.10 -17.52 11.56
N ASP A 709 -5.47 -18.68 11.57
CA ASP A 709 -4.75 -19.20 12.71
C ASP A 709 -3.34 -18.60 12.73
N GLU A 710 -3.07 -17.65 13.64
CA GLU A 710 -1.74 -17.04 13.82
C GLU A 710 -0.70 -18.08 14.24
N THR A 711 -1.12 -19.07 15.03
CA THR A 711 -0.22 -20.12 15.50
C THR A 711 0.25 -20.93 14.31
N LYS A 712 -0.64 -21.18 13.36
CA LYS A 712 -0.32 -21.92 12.14
C LYS A 712 0.03 -21.04 10.97
N ASN A 713 -0.01 -19.71 11.04
CA ASN A 713 0.12 -18.80 9.89
C ASN A 713 -0.70 -19.28 8.67
N SER A 714 -1.95 -19.70 8.90
CA SER A 714 -2.78 -20.29 7.86
C SER A 714 -4.23 -19.81 7.91
N TYR A 715 -4.92 -19.80 6.76
CA TYR A 715 -6.33 -19.50 6.60
C TYR A 715 -7.07 -20.77 6.22
N ARG A 716 -7.88 -21.33 7.12
CA ARG A 716 -8.69 -22.51 6.80
C ARG A 716 -9.83 -22.17 5.83
N ILE A 717 -10.02 -23.02 4.82
CA ILE A 717 -11.03 -22.89 3.78
C ILE A 717 -12.10 -23.98 4.00
N ASP A 718 -13.26 -23.56 4.49
CA ASP A 718 -14.33 -24.50 4.89
C ASP A 718 -15.24 -24.93 3.73
N LYS A 719 -15.25 -24.18 2.61
CA LYS A 719 -16.08 -24.48 1.44
C LYS A 719 -15.23 -24.45 0.16
N LEU A 720 -15.08 -25.60 -0.49
CA LEU A 720 -14.23 -25.76 -1.68
C LEU A 720 -14.92 -25.46 -3.00
N ASP A 721 -16.12 -24.88 -2.98
CA ASP A 721 -16.97 -24.69 -4.19
C ASP A 721 -16.25 -23.95 -5.35
N SER A 722 -15.19 -23.18 -5.07
CA SER A 722 -14.24 -22.68 -6.07
C SER A 722 -12.95 -22.16 -5.44
N LEU A 723 -11.77 -22.68 -5.79
CA LEU A 723 -10.48 -22.20 -5.24
C LEU A 723 -9.99 -20.90 -5.92
N LYS A 724 -10.82 -19.86 -5.86
CA LYS A 724 -10.46 -18.50 -6.26
C LYS A 724 -10.46 -17.59 -5.04
N PHE A 725 -9.51 -16.66 -5.02
CA PHE A 725 -9.30 -15.75 -3.90
C PHE A 725 -9.09 -14.33 -4.42
N LEU A 726 -9.76 -13.34 -3.85
CA LEU A 726 -9.45 -11.93 -4.05
C LEU A 726 -8.44 -11.52 -2.97
N ILE A 727 -7.27 -11.01 -3.36
CA ILE A 727 -6.26 -10.50 -2.43
C ILE A 727 -5.90 -9.08 -2.89
N GLY A 728 -6.21 -8.08 -2.06
CA GLY A 728 -6.24 -6.69 -2.53
C GLY A 728 -7.26 -6.55 -3.66
N ASN A 729 -6.86 -5.94 -4.78
CA ASN A 729 -7.69 -5.84 -6.00
C ASN A 729 -7.48 -6.98 -7.01
N THR A 730 -6.69 -8.00 -6.66
CA THR A 730 -6.21 -9.00 -7.62
C THR A 730 -6.87 -10.36 -7.37
N LEU A 731 -7.41 -10.96 -8.43
CA LEU A 731 -7.96 -12.31 -8.39
C LEU A 731 -6.83 -13.34 -8.49
N TYR A 732 -6.87 -14.34 -7.62
CA TYR A 732 -5.97 -15.48 -7.60
C TYR A 732 -6.75 -16.79 -7.75
N THR A 733 -6.11 -17.80 -8.34
CA THR A 733 -6.57 -19.19 -8.36
C THR A 733 -5.44 -20.13 -8.00
N VAL A 734 -5.77 -21.33 -7.55
CA VAL A 734 -4.77 -22.40 -7.41
C VAL A 734 -4.30 -22.85 -8.79
N ALA A 735 -2.97 -22.96 -8.96
CA ALA A 735 -2.34 -23.27 -10.25
C ALA A 735 -2.55 -24.72 -10.70
N ASP A 736 -2.52 -25.67 -9.76
CA ASP A 736 -2.51 -27.09 -10.08
C ASP A 736 -3.91 -27.72 -10.15
N ASN A 737 -4.14 -28.50 -11.21
CA ASN A 737 -5.33 -29.34 -11.40
C ASN A 737 -5.51 -30.41 -10.32
N ILE A 738 -4.45 -30.70 -9.53
CA ILE A 738 -4.51 -31.61 -8.38
C ILE A 738 -5.64 -31.22 -7.42
N PHE A 739 -5.98 -29.92 -7.35
CA PHE A 739 -7.07 -29.41 -6.52
C PHE A 739 -8.46 -29.44 -7.19
N TYR A 740 -8.54 -29.69 -8.49
CA TYR A 740 -9.79 -29.71 -9.28
C TYR A 740 -10.22 -31.11 -9.71
N ASP A 741 -9.30 -32.09 -9.71
CA ASP A 741 -9.65 -33.50 -9.85
C ASP A 741 -10.33 -33.98 -8.57
N ASN A 742 -11.52 -34.58 -8.69
CA ASN A 742 -12.46 -35.04 -7.64
C ASN A 742 -11.91 -36.07 -6.61
N LYS A 743 -10.60 -36.10 -6.35
CA LYS A 743 -9.90 -36.99 -5.40
C LYS A 743 -9.39 -36.28 -4.15
N TRP A 744 -9.98 -35.15 -3.76
CA TRP A 744 -9.60 -34.46 -2.53
C TRP A 744 -10.77 -33.79 -1.81
N VAL A 745 -10.73 -33.44 -0.51
CA VAL A 745 -10.12 -33.87 0.78
C VAL A 745 -10.80 -32.97 1.83
N GLU A 746 -10.82 -33.38 3.09
CA GLU A 746 -11.68 -32.85 4.17
C GLU A 746 -11.32 -31.44 4.69
N SER A 747 -10.12 -30.90 4.46
CA SER A 747 -9.78 -29.49 4.76
C SER A 747 -8.64 -28.91 3.92
N VAL A 748 -8.76 -27.66 3.49
CA VAL A 748 -7.70 -26.91 2.79
C VAL A 748 -7.37 -25.67 3.61
N ASP A 749 -6.09 -25.28 3.67
CA ASP A 749 -5.69 -23.99 4.20
C ASP A 749 -4.84 -23.18 3.21
N LEU A 750 -4.85 -21.85 3.33
CA LEU A 750 -3.89 -20.97 2.66
C LEU A 750 -2.79 -20.60 3.63
N ILE A 751 -1.54 -20.67 3.21
CA ILE A 751 -0.43 -20.16 4.00
C ILE A 751 0.29 -19.04 3.27
N PHE A 752 0.78 -18.08 4.04
CA PHE A 752 1.56 -16.97 3.53
C PHE A 752 3.05 -17.24 3.69
N THR A 753 3.83 -17.04 2.62
CA THR A 753 5.29 -17.12 2.63
C THR A 753 5.89 -15.95 1.85
N LYS A 754 7.21 -15.77 1.93
CA LYS A 754 7.95 -14.77 1.12
C LYS A 754 7.76 -14.95 -0.39
N ASP A 755 7.51 -16.19 -0.83
CA ASP A 755 7.29 -16.52 -2.24
C ASP A 755 5.83 -16.29 -2.69
N GLY A 756 4.93 -15.91 -1.77
CA GLY A 756 3.50 -15.74 -2.04
C GLY A 756 2.61 -16.65 -1.18
N PHE A 757 1.34 -16.71 -1.57
CA PHE A 757 0.34 -17.58 -0.96
C PHE A 757 0.35 -18.99 -1.56
N PHE A 758 0.22 -19.99 -0.70
CA PHE A 758 0.11 -21.40 -1.09
C PHE A 758 -1.17 -21.99 -0.52
N ALA A 759 -1.93 -22.71 -1.35
CA ALA A 759 -2.97 -23.60 -0.87
C ALA A 759 -2.35 -24.93 -0.46
N ARG A 760 -2.61 -25.41 0.75
CA ARG A 760 -2.26 -26.76 1.20
C ARG A 760 -3.50 -27.55 1.47
N ASN A 761 -3.40 -28.83 1.18
CA ASN A 761 -4.47 -29.78 1.35
C ASN A 761 -4.08 -30.78 2.43
N ILE A 762 -4.89 -30.83 3.49
CA ILE A 762 -4.56 -31.44 4.78
C ILE A 762 -5.57 -32.55 5.09
N ASP A 763 -5.06 -33.73 5.46
CA ASP A 763 -5.87 -34.87 5.88
C ASP A 763 -6.28 -34.83 7.37
N LYS A 764 -7.08 -35.82 7.82
CA LYS A 764 -7.48 -35.94 9.24
C LYS A 764 -6.32 -36.05 10.21
N ASP A 765 -5.19 -36.59 9.75
CA ASP A 765 -4.00 -36.80 10.56
C ASP A 765 -3.07 -35.56 10.54
N ASN A 766 -3.59 -34.42 10.03
CA ASN A 766 -2.85 -33.18 9.88
C ASN A 766 -1.58 -33.31 9.02
N LYS A 767 -1.59 -34.21 8.03
CA LYS A 767 -0.53 -34.35 7.03
C LYS A 767 -0.91 -33.64 5.74
N ILE A 768 0.09 -33.02 5.13
CA ILE A 768 -0.06 -32.32 3.86
C ILE A 768 -0.07 -33.35 2.75
N ILE A 769 -1.22 -33.66 2.17
CA ILE A 769 -1.26 -34.57 1.02
C ILE A 769 -0.70 -33.85 -0.23
N GLY A 770 -0.94 -32.54 -0.37
CA GLY A 770 -0.44 -31.73 -1.48
C GLY A 770 -0.53 -30.24 -1.24
N TYR A 771 0.21 -29.44 -2.01
CA TYR A 771 0.18 -28.00 -1.95
C TYR A 771 0.44 -27.40 -3.34
N SER A 772 -0.07 -26.18 -3.59
CA SER A 772 0.14 -25.46 -4.84
C SER A 772 0.15 -23.94 -4.59
N ASN A 773 0.89 -23.21 -5.41
CA ASN A 773 0.91 -21.75 -5.33
C ASN A 773 -0.39 -21.15 -5.90
N LEU A 774 -0.75 -19.98 -5.39
CA LEU A 774 -1.75 -19.15 -6.03
C LEU A 774 -1.13 -18.43 -7.25
N ILE A 775 -1.87 -18.39 -8.36
CA ILE A 775 -1.56 -17.65 -9.58
C ILE A 775 -2.58 -16.55 -9.80
N GLN A 776 -2.12 -15.41 -10.27
CA GLN A 776 -2.97 -14.27 -10.61
C GLN A 776 -3.79 -14.56 -11.88
N ASN A 777 -5.08 -14.21 -11.85
CA ASN A 777 -5.98 -14.21 -12.99
C ASN A 777 -6.20 -12.79 -13.50
N SER A 778 -6.08 -12.59 -14.81
CA SER A 778 -6.28 -11.29 -15.49
C SER A 778 -7.75 -10.92 -15.77
N ALA A 779 -8.72 -11.75 -15.37
CA ALA A 779 -10.09 -11.66 -15.89
C ALA A 779 -11.05 -10.65 -15.19
N ILE A 780 -10.62 -9.94 -14.13
CA ILE A 780 -11.48 -8.95 -13.41
C ILE A 780 -11.17 -7.50 -13.85
N ASP A 781 -10.50 -7.27 -14.97
CA ASP A 781 -10.02 -5.92 -15.29
C ASP A 781 -11.14 -4.93 -15.69
N ASN A 782 -12.20 -5.35 -16.39
CA ASN A 782 -13.09 -4.41 -17.11
C ASN A 782 -13.88 -3.39 -16.25
N VAL A 783 -14.25 -3.72 -15.01
CA VAL A 783 -15.07 -2.81 -14.17
C VAL A 783 -14.19 -1.85 -13.35
N THR A 784 -13.00 -2.29 -12.95
CA THR A 784 -12.00 -1.44 -12.29
C THR A 784 -11.50 -0.32 -13.21
N LEU A 785 -11.56 -0.52 -14.55
CA LEU A 785 -11.16 0.47 -15.55
C LEU A 785 -11.89 1.82 -15.40
N GLN A 786 -13.19 1.78 -15.06
CA GLN A 786 -14.04 2.97 -15.03
C GLN A 786 -13.56 4.01 -14.01
N TYR A 787 -13.02 3.57 -12.87
CA TYR A 787 -12.47 4.46 -11.85
C TYR A 787 -10.98 4.71 -12.03
N LEU A 788 -10.28 3.76 -12.66
CA LEU A 788 -8.84 3.82 -12.82
C LEU A 788 -8.39 4.89 -13.81
N ILE A 789 -9.02 5.02 -14.99
CA ILE A 789 -8.63 6.03 -15.98
C ILE A 789 -8.79 7.46 -15.39
N PRO A 790 -9.95 7.83 -14.82
CA PRO A 790 -10.10 9.11 -14.11
C PRO A 790 -9.07 9.32 -13.00
N SER A 791 -8.71 8.26 -12.28
CA SER A 791 -7.73 8.33 -11.18
C SER A 791 -6.28 8.48 -11.65
N LEU A 792 -5.95 7.90 -12.81
CA LEU A 792 -4.63 7.96 -13.43
C LEU A 792 -4.43 9.26 -14.22
N PHE A 793 -5.42 9.65 -15.01
CA PHE A 793 -5.37 10.78 -15.92
C PHE A 793 -6.68 11.54 -15.87
N PRO A 794 -6.91 12.38 -14.84
CA PRO A 794 -8.10 13.21 -14.80
C PRO A 794 -8.19 14.08 -16.07
N ALA A 795 -7.05 14.55 -16.58
CA ALA A 795 -6.94 15.31 -17.84
C ALA A 795 -7.17 14.51 -19.13
N LYS A 796 -7.35 13.19 -19.08
CA LYS A 796 -7.62 12.36 -20.26
C LYS A 796 -9.12 12.08 -20.37
N ILE A 797 -9.65 12.33 -21.55
CA ILE A 797 -11.07 12.20 -21.83
C ILE A 797 -11.29 10.96 -22.66
N ASP A 798 -12.14 10.07 -22.17
CA ASP A 798 -12.59 8.89 -22.90
C ASP A 798 -13.87 9.25 -23.66
N THR A 799 -13.76 9.41 -24.97
CA THR A 799 -14.88 9.78 -25.84
C THR A 799 -15.91 8.68 -26.01
N ASP A 800 -15.53 7.41 -25.86
CA ASP A 800 -16.47 6.28 -25.95
C ASP A 800 -17.34 6.23 -24.68
N TYR A 801 -16.74 6.56 -23.52
CA TYR A 801 -17.45 6.76 -22.27
C TYR A 801 -18.40 7.98 -22.30
N ILE A 802 -17.92 9.15 -22.78
CA ILE A 802 -18.78 10.33 -22.96
C ILE A 802 -19.90 10.09 -23.99
N GLN A 803 -19.65 9.29 -25.03
CA GLN A 803 -20.69 8.88 -25.98
C GLN A 803 -21.70 7.91 -25.38
N ALA A 804 -21.29 7.03 -24.46
CA ALA A 804 -22.21 6.17 -23.73
C ALA A 804 -23.17 6.96 -22.83
N LEU A 805 -22.71 8.06 -22.21
CA LEU A 805 -23.58 9.01 -21.48
C LEU A 805 -24.65 9.66 -22.37
N LYS A 806 -24.44 9.73 -23.70
CA LYS A 806 -25.46 10.22 -24.64
C LYS A 806 -26.58 9.22 -24.90
N GLN A 807 -26.35 7.92 -24.69
CA GLN A 807 -27.37 6.88 -24.93
C GLN A 807 -28.45 6.84 -23.83
N GLU A 808 -28.23 7.52 -22.70
CA GLU A 808 -29.24 7.65 -21.62
C GLU A 808 -30.08 8.93 -21.73
N VAL A 809 -29.85 9.78 -22.74
CA VAL A 809 -30.82 10.82 -23.12
C VAL A 809 -31.86 10.12 -23.99
N PRO A 810 -33.14 10.01 -23.58
CA PRO A 810 -34.16 9.44 -24.44
C PRO A 810 -34.16 10.25 -25.74
N GLU A 811 -34.11 9.58 -26.89
CA GLU A 811 -34.48 10.28 -28.13
C GLU A 811 -35.87 10.90 -27.89
N PRO A 812 -36.10 12.16 -28.32
CA PRO A 812 -37.41 12.75 -28.20
C PRO A 812 -38.37 11.83 -28.93
N ASP A 813 -39.27 11.21 -28.16
CA ASP A 813 -40.24 10.27 -28.68
C ASP A 813 -41.11 11.04 -29.69
N GLU A 814 -40.84 10.84 -30.98
CA GLU A 814 -41.56 11.51 -32.06
C GLU A 814 -43.05 11.21 -31.96
N GLU A 815 -43.45 10.05 -31.42
CA GLU A 815 -44.86 9.75 -31.13
C GLU A 815 -45.41 10.62 -29.99
N LEU A 816 -44.63 10.87 -28.93
CA LEU A 816 -45.05 11.74 -27.83
C LEU A 816 -45.13 13.22 -28.24
N ALA A 817 -44.20 13.69 -29.09
CA ALA A 817 -44.25 15.03 -29.66
C ALA A 817 -45.45 15.20 -30.62
N THR A 818 -45.79 14.15 -31.37
CA THR A 818 -46.98 14.13 -32.24
C THR A 818 -48.27 14.05 -31.42
N LEU A 819 -48.29 13.31 -30.30
CA LEU A 819 -49.43 13.23 -29.38
C LEU A 819 -49.69 14.55 -28.65
N ILE A 820 -48.64 15.30 -28.28
CA ILE A 820 -48.75 16.63 -27.66
C ILE A 820 -49.27 17.67 -28.67
N SER A 821 -48.99 17.50 -29.97
CA SER A 821 -49.51 18.37 -31.04
C SER A 821 -51.01 18.19 -31.36
N LEU A 822 -51.63 17.13 -30.82
CA LEU A 822 -53.04 16.78 -31.06
C LEU A 822 -53.99 17.17 -29.92
N LEU A 823 -53.49 17.80 -28.87
CA LEU A 823 -54.32 18.36 -27.80
C LEU A 823 -54.76 19.79 -28.20
N PRO A 824 -56.07 20.12 -28.16
CA PRO A 824 -56.52 21.49 -28.42
C PRO A 824 -56.12 22.41 -27.25
N ASP A 825 -55.72 23.64 -27.61
CA ASP A 825 -55.12 24.71 -26.78
C ASP A 825 -55.57 24.78 -25.30
#